data_AF-A0A8J2SZD2-F1
#
_entry.id   AF-A0A8J2SZD2-F1
#
_cell.length_a   1.000
_cell.length_b   1.000
_cell.length_c   1.000
_cell.angle_alpha   90.00
_cell.angle_beta   90.00
_cell.angle_gamma   90.00
#
_symmetry.space_group_name_H-M   'P 1'
#
loop_
_entity.id
_entity.type
_entity.pdbx_description
1 polymer ?
#
loop_
_entity_poly.entity_id
_entity_poly.type
_entity_poly.pdbx_seq_one_letter_code
_entity_poly.pdbx_strand_id
1 'polypeptide(L)'
;MARLTVLLLPAALALRLAPRMGGAAPRPLGGMECLFAPRRSLASCALPPTAHVVAVRLERPLSDGELRAGLEHAVAKHALLSRRVAGSGAPAKRGPLGAPVGAFPVWRNVLAPFGDDNMRIGPSEFAFVPMDGATPASVVEEALEPRVADWQEAFTAALSGGCGEGAFRAGPGTFDFELGAGPLWRACLDEGGATLLLCFDHCVSDQPSAMGLVDDVLKSCREAPPVVAAEDLAALETPPSLEDEILGRDGRSRGFVSDELGGKGLLGVDKGSLPYLIAKATEPACQDPLAASPHLPEDRWGDASLHAAKRTPLVAFRTMSAETLAQLRATCRARGTTVGSALAACAARAFAALSEDDEVPVKVLQSLDMRRFGKDKATDRLACRAGSMDLFLKPADGLWDMSREAGAQLQTFEGRNFGEQSVRVFDWAVDAMEMTRLVELESDNPFTLGRAYCCGVSNAGLYRGSGAAEMYYATSTTSAGASFQASCVTVQGKLCVSVNAPAPLVTREQCEAFATLFVAEATNAASSVEEEANTLVLRAADDAPAEPVYENGLIAFGLGAALGLGAHAPAVLDFLQGVARSAANGGDLLAPYGFWLFFATMHPLIGGAGVGLGEVMWGFPGYSALSEAAQDAAGPPLGFLAASVAASAALASNALLRSAAGFVASLAFFGTVSSGLAGTSGDNGSLNLSLDDAPVAGKVVQGDLRGCPSYGQVKQPSMNGFDVTKYKGRWYEHAYHDWTQFAEVYDTTLDIDLAADGRTWVDDFAVRGPSPRAAPRSWRGSPVANGAHYPLYGSLDPAKPGELLESGFGNVFPNFIVDVTKDAQGNYQDAIQFQCLESGGVRVFEGINFLSRDREISPARLQGFFDRAAKAGMAPYGARPDQMHVVEHAPADFRDVDNWWQKFWTTIGVDKLLALVAADI
;
A
#
# COMPACT_ATOMS: atom_id res chain seq x y z
N MET A 1 1.29 17.34 -93.44
CA MET A 1 1.55 17.21 -91.98
C MET A 1 0.49 16.26 -91.45
N ALA A 2 0.83 15.01 -91.14
CA ALA A 2 1.34 14.55 -89.83
C ALA A 2 0.25 14.59 -88.74
N ARG A 3 0.01 13.54 -87.93
CA ARG A 3 0.46 12.13 -87.89
C ARG A 3 -0.39 11.42 -86.80
N LEU A 4 -0.83 10.16 -86.98
CA LEU A 4 -1.31 9.20 -85.96
C LEU A 4 -2.42 9.68 -84.97
N THR A 5 -3.57 9.03 -84.75
CA THR A 5 -3.93 7.60 -84.72
C THR A 5 -3.13 6.77 -83.72
N VAL A 6 -3.70 6.51 -82.52
CA VAL A 6 -3.78 5.18 -81.86
C VAL A 6 -4.57 5.27 -80.53
N LEU A 7 -5.74 4.62 -80.55
CA LEU A 7 -6.47 3.84 -79.52
C LEU A 7 -6.81 4.33 -78.10
N LEU A 8 -8.03 3.91 -77.73
CA LEU A 8 -8.70 3.92 -76.43
C LEU A 8 -8.42 2.63 -75.63
N LEU A 9 -8.53 2.74 -74.29
CA LEU A 9 -8.69 1.67 -73.27
C LEU A 9 -7.54 0.63 -73.09
N PRO A 10 -7.37 0.04 -71.87
CA PRO A 10 -7.88 0.43 -70.56
C PRO A 10 -6.79 0.49 -69.45
N ALA A 11 -6.85 1.52 -68.60
CA ALA A 11 -6.02 1.59 -67.37
C ALA A 11 -6.32 0.45 -66.36
N ALA A 12 -7.42 -0.28 -66.53
CA ALA A 12 -7.83 -1.40 -65.69
C ALA A 12 -7.02 -2.71 -65.89
N LEU A 13 -6.16 -2.81 -66.92
CA LEU A 13 -5.34 -4.01 -67.17
C LEU A 13 -3.88 -3.89 -66.69
N ALA A 14 -3.35 -2.66 -66.58
CA ALA A 14 -1.97 -2.42 -66.13
C ALA A 14 -1.75 -2.78 -64.64
N LEU A 15 -2.81 -2.77 -63.82
CA LEU A 15 -2.79 -3.18 -62.42
C LEU A 15 -2.86 -4.71 -62.19
N ARG A 16 -2.79 -5.53 -63.25
CA ARG A 16 -2.83 -7.01 -63.17
C ARG A 16 -1.62 -7.74 -63.76
N LEU A 17 -0.60 -7.01 -64.24
CA LEU A 17 0.60 -7.59 -64.85
C LEU A 17 1.93 -6.96 -64.35
N ALA A 18 1.93 -6.30 -63.19
CA ALA A 18 3.16 -6.22 -62.41
C ALA A 18 3.46 -7.63 -61.86
N PRO A 19 4.71 -8.13 -61.90
CA PRO A 19 5.03 -9.38 -61.23
C PRO A 19 4.71 -9.24 -59.74
N ARG A 20 3.94 -10.19 -59.20
CA ARG A 20 3.76 -10.33 -57.75
C ARG A 20 5.10 -10.78 -57.13
N MET A 21 6.04 -9.86 -56.97
CA MET A 21 7.14 -10.02 -56.01
C MET A 21 6.56 -9.78 -54.61
N GLY A 22 5.66 -10.68 -54.19
CA GLY A 22 4.76 -10.54 -53.05
C GLY A 22 5.40 -10.92 -51.73
N GLY A 23 6.55 -10.32 -51.40
CA GLY A 23 7.08 -10.32 -50.03
C GLY A 23 6.67 -9.06 -49.29
N ALA A 24 6.44 -9.14 -47.98
CA ALA A 24 6.44 -7.96 -47.14
C ALA A 24 7.79 -7.23 -47.27
N ALA A 25 7.76 -5.90 -47.30
CA ALA A 25 8.99 -5.11 -47.40
C ALA A 25 9.92 -5.42 -46.22
N PRO A 26 11.25 -5.50 -46.42
CA PRO A 26 12.22 -5.62 -45.33
C PRO A 26 11.96 -4.55 -44.27
N ARG A 27 11.84 -4.96 -43.00
CA ARG A 27 11.53 -4.04 -41.90
C ARG A 27 12.76 -3.88 -41.00
N PRO A 28 13.47 -2.74 -41.06
CA PRO A 28 14.69 -2.49 -40.28
C PRO A 28 14.48 -2.74 -38.79
N LEU A 29 15.50 -3.25 -38.10
CA LEU A 29 15.47 -3.41 -36.65
C LEU A 29 15.43 -2.05 -35.95
N GLY A 30 14.64 -1.99 -34.88
CA GLY A 30 14.64 -0.90 -33.91
C GLY A 30 15.84 -0.97 -32.97
N GLY A 31 16.03 0.08 -32.18
CA GLY A 31 17.10 0.17 -31.19
C GLY A 31 17.12 -1.03 -30.23
N MET A 32 15.99 -1.34 -29.59
CA MET A 32 15.87 -2.47 -28.66
C MET A 32 16.11 -3.83 -29.34
N GLU A 33 15.60 -4.02 -30.55
CA GLU A 33 15.81 -5.26 -31.30
C GLU A 33 17.27 -5.43 -31.72
N CYS A 34 17.96 -4.34 -32.07
CA CYS A 34 19.40 -4.30 -32.31
C CYS A 34 20.25 -4.54 -31.05
N LEU A 35 19.72 -4.31 -29.85
CA LEU A 35 20.41 -4.68 -28.60
C LEU A 35 20.41 -6.21 -28.43
N PHE A 36 19.24 -6.83 -28.61
CA PHE A 36 19.05 -8.26 -28.36
C PHE A 36 19.58 -9.18 -29.46
N ALA A 37 19.56 -8.71 -30.71
CA ALA A 37 20.29 -9.28 -31.84
C ALA A 37 21.64 -8.55 -32.02
N PRO A 38 22.70 -8.91 -31.25
CA PRO A 38 23.94 -8.13 -31.19
C PRO A 38 24.59 -7.96 -32.57
N ARG A 39 25.16 -6.78 -32.80
CA ARG A 39 25.81 -6.42 -34.06
C ARG A 39 27.06 -7.29 -34.32
N ARG A 40 26.87 -8.44 -34.99
CA ARG A 40 27.93 -9.35 -35.47
C ARG A 40 28.91 -8.71 -36.50
N SER A 41 28.74 -7.42 -36.82
CA SER A 41 29.56 -6.63 -37.75
C SER A 41 31.01 -6.42 -37.33
N LEU A 42 31.28 -6.55 -36.04
CA LEU A 42 32.64 -6.60 -35.52
C LEU A 42 33.03 -8.08 -35.45
N ALA A 43 34.11 -8.47 -36.14
CA ALA A 43 34.73 -9.80 -36.03
C ALA A 43 35.34 -10.09 -34.63
N SER A 44 34.94 -9.31 -33.64
CA SER A 44 35.39 -9.29 -32.26
C SER A 44 34.24 -9.07 -31.27
N CYS A 45 32.97 -9.09 -31.69
CA CYS A 45 31.84 -9.02 -30.77
C CYS A 45 31.59 -10.42 -30.19
N ALA A 46 31.88 -10.59 -28.90
CA ALA A 46 31.82 -11.88 -28.20
C ALA A 46 30.50 -12.10 -27.42
N LEU A 47 29.55 -11.16 -27.50
CA LEU A 47 28.24 -11.33 -26.85
C LEU A 47 27.37 -12.34 -27.61
N PRO A 48 26.83 -13.38 -26.93
CA PRO A 48 25.81 -14.24 -27.52
C PRO A 48 24.49 -13.46 -27.73
N PRO A 49 23.60 -13.94 -28.61
CA PRO A 49 22.21 -13.47 -28.67
C PRO A 49 21.55 -13.52 -27.29
N THR A 50 20.72 -12.51 -26.97
CA THR A 50 19.97 -12.53 -25.72
C THR A 50 18.79 -13.49 -25.87
N ALA A 51 18.92 -14.71 -25.34
CA ALA A 51 17.82 -15.66 -25.32
C ALA A 51 16.83 -15.37 -24.18
N HIS A 52 15.54 -15.62 -24.42
CA HIS A 52 14.56 -15.83 -23.34
C HIS A 52 13.81 -17.14 -23.56
N VAL A 53 13.38 -17.74 -22.44
CA VAL A 53 12.74 -19.06 -22.41
C VAL A 53 11.45 -18.98 -21.61
N VAL A 54 10.40 -19.65 -22.10
CA VAL A 54 9.19 -19.94 -21.34
C VAL A 54 8.99 -21.46 -21.24
N ALA A 55 8.76 -21.95 -20.03
CA ALA A 55 8.33 -23.32 -19.76
C ALA A 55 6.88 -23.30 -19.26
N VAL A 56 6.02 -24.05 -19.92
CA VAL A 56 4.58 -24.13 -19.63
C VAL A 56 4.28 -25.54 -19.14
N ARG A 57 3.91 -25.68 -17.87
CA ARG A 57 3.37 -26.93 -17.36
C ARG A 57 1.91 -27.03 -17.76
N LEU A 58 1.57 -28.10 -18.46
CA LEU A 58 0.28 -28.25 -19.12
C LEU A 58 -0.72 -28.95 -18.19
N GLU A 59 -2.00 -28.59 -18.32
CA GLU A 59 -3.11 -29.27 -17.61
C GLU A 59 -3.29 -30.73 -18.06
N ARG A 60 -2.79 -31.06 -19.26
CA ARG A 60 -2.75 -32.40 -19.84
C ARG A 60 -1.47 -32.53 -20.68
N PRO A 61 -0.94 -33.74 -20.90
CA PRO A 61 0.08 -33.94 -21.92
C PRO A 61 -0.37 -33.52 -23.33
N LEU A 62 0.57 -32.99 -24.11
CA LEU A 62 0.47 -32.81 -25.55
C LEU A 62 1.22 -33.93 -26.29
N SER A 63 0.66 -34.35 -27.42
CA SER A 63 1.37 -35.14 -28.42
C SER A 63 2.18 -34.24 -29.36
N ASP A 64 3.20 -34.79 -30.02
CA ASP A 64 4.03 -34.03 -30.98
C ASP A 64 3.19 -33.50 -32.16
N GLY A 65 2.15 -34.24 -32.56
CA GLY A 65 1.20 -33.82 -33.59
C GLY A 65 0.32 -32.65 -33.16
N GLU A 66 -0.15 -32.63 -31.90
CA GLU A 66 -0.90 -31.50 -31.36
C GLU A 66 -0.02 -30.25 -31.20
N LEU A 67 1.22 -30.41 -30.72
CA LEU A 67 2.18 -29.30 -30.65
C LEU A 67 2.46 -28.73 -32.04
N ARG A 68 2.77 -29.60 -33.02
CA ARG A 68 3.00 -29.20 -34.41
C ARG A 68 1.81 -28.42 -34.98
N ALA A 69 0.58 -28.92 -34.82
CA ALA A 69 -0.62 -28.23 -35.29
C ALA A 69 -0.79 -26.84 -34.66
N GLY A 70 -0.60 -26.72 -33.34
CA GLY A 70 -0.68 -25.43 -32.64
C GLY A 70 0.40 -24.43 -33.07
N LEU A 71 1.62 -24.90 -33.32
CA LEU A 71 2.71 -24.07 -33.82
C LEU A 71 2.50 -23.65 -35.29
N GLU A 72 1.97 -24.52 -36.15
CA GLU A 72 1.69 -24.17 -37.55
C GLU A 72 0.60 -23.09 -37.65
N HIS A 73 -0.40 -23.12 -36.77
CA HIS A 73 -1.36 -22.02 -36.57
C HIS A 73 -0.70 -20.73 -36.09
N ALA A 74 0.19 -20.82 -35.10
CA ALA A 74 0.90 -19.65 -34.61
C ALA A 74 1.80 -19.00 -35.68
N VAL A 75 2.53 -19.79 -36.48
CA VAL A 75 3.37 -19.29 -37.58
C VAL A 75 2.52 -18.62 -38.67
N ALA A 76 1.35 -19.17 -39.00
CA ALA A 76 0.41 -18.56 -39.93
C ALA A 76 -0.17 -17.21 -39.46
N LYS A 77 -0.16 -16.94 -38.15
CA LYS A 77 -0.65 -15.70 -37.53
C LYS A 77 0.46 -14.66 -37.31
N HIS A 78 1.61 -15.10 -36.79
CA HIS A 78 2.66 -14.21 -36.28
C HIS A 78 3.84 -14.11 -37.24
N ALA A 79 3.91 -12.99 -37.97
CA ALA A 79 4.96 -12.74 -38.97
C ALA A 79 6.37 -13.09 -38.47
N LEU A 80 6.76 -12.60 -37.27
CA LEU A 80 8.10 -12.76 -36.69
C LEU A 80 8.56 -14.23 -36.51
N LEU A 81 7.63 -15.19 -36.36
CA LEU A 81 7.99 -16.61 -36.29
C LEU A 81 8.55 -17.17 -37.61
N SER A 82 8.31 -16.47 -38.73
CA SER A 82 8.80 -16.78 -40.08
C SER A 82 9.72 -15.70 -40.65
N ARG A 83 10.42 -14.96 -39.77
CA ARG A 83 11.44 -13.97 -40.15
C ARG A 83 12.84 -14.43 -39.75
N ARG A 84 13.81 -13.93 -40.52
CA ARG A 84 15.25 -13.96 -40.29
C ARG A 84 15.78 -12.53 -40.33
N VAL A 85 16.94 -12.26 -39.74
CA VAL A 85 17.62 -10.97 -39.85
C VAL A 85 18.58 -11.01 -41.03
N ALA A 86 18.33 -10.18 -42.05
CA ALA A 86 19.28 -9.93 -43.12
C ALA A 86 20.06 -8.63 -42.85
N GLY A 87 21.30 -8.56 -43.35
CA GLY A 87 22.20 -7.41 -43.19
C GLY A 87 23.51 -7.78 -42.51
N SER A 88 24.47 -6.87 -42.51
CA SER A 88 25.78 -7.08 -41.86
C SER A 88 25.78 -6.73 -40.36
N GLY A 89 24.75 -6.00 -39.91
CA GLY A 89 24.69 -5.34 -38.61
C GLY A 89 25.61 -4.12 -38.50
N ALA A 90 26.46 -3.89 -39.52
CA ALA A 90 27.41 -2.80 -39.54
C ALA A 90 26.64 -1.51 -39.82
N PRO A 91 26.83 -0.46 -39.00
CA PRO A 91 26.34 0.85 -39.36
C PRO A 91 27.18 1.43 -40.52
N ALA A 92 26.62 2.41 -41.24
CA ALA A 92 27.21 2.94 -42.47
C ALA A 92 28.53 3.72 -42.27
N LYS A 93 28.82 4.13 -41.03
CA LYS A 93 30.12 4.66 -40.56
C LYS A 93 30.58 3.85 -39.34
N ARG A 94 31.64 4.26 -38.63
CA ARG A 94 32.03 3.69 -37.34
C ARG A 94 32.22 4.80 -36.30
N GLY A 95 31.79 4.55 -35.06
CA GLY A 95 31.97 5.49 -33.96
C GLY A 95 33.41 5.47 -33.42
N PRO A 96 33.78 6.39 -32.51
CA PRO A 96 35.13 6.42 -31.94
C PRO A 96 35.41 5.24 -31.00
N LEU A 97 34.38 4.55 -30.50
CA LEU A 97 34.52 3.26 -29.79
C LEU A 97 34.98 2.11 -30.72
N GLY A 98 34.95 2.32 -32.04
CA GLY A 98 35.58 1.45 -33.03
C GLY A 98 37.11 1.59 -33.12
N ALA A 99 37.72 2.55 -32.39
CA ALA A 99 39.16 2.59 -32.15
C ALA A 99 39.51 1.86 -30.85
N PRO A 100 40.66 1.15 -30.77
CA PRO A 100 41.04 0.39 -29.58
C PRO A 100 41.27 1.33 -28.38
N VAL A 101 40.33 1.31 -27.44
CA VAL A 101 40.40 2.10 -26.21
C VAL A 101 41.39 1.43 -25.25
N GLY A 102 42.58 2.01 -25.10
CA GLY A 102 43.55 1.60 -24.08
C GLY A 102 43.00 1.83 -22.66
N ALA A 103 43.59 1.16 -21.67
CA ALA A 103 43.11 0.98 -20.29
C ALA A 103 43.01 2.26 -19.41
N PHE A 104 42.26 3.26 -19.87
CA PHE A 104 41.84 4.46 -19.14
C PHE A 104 40.31 4.51 -19.08
N PRO A 105 39.70 5.21 -18.10
CA PRO A 105 38.28 5.07 -17.79
C PRO A 105 37.41 5.49 -18.99
N VAL A 106 36.64 4.51 -19.50
CA VAL A 106 35.76 4.59 -20.67
C VAL A 106 34.89 5.86 -20.64
N TRP A 107 34.34 6.19 -19.47
CA TRP A 107 33.54 7.37 -19.19
C TRP A 107 34.17 8.69 -19.66
N ARG A 108 35.49 8.88 -19.53
CA ARG A 108 36.12 10.15 -19.94
C ARG A 108 36.18 10.32 -21.47
N ASN A 109 36.17 9.23 -22.22
CA ASN A 109 36.11 9.24 -23.69
C ASN A 109 34.66 9.20 -24.20
N VAL A 110 33.74 8.60 -23.46
CA VAL A 110 32.29 8.63 -23.74
C VAL A 110 31.71 10.04 -23.56
N LEU A 111 32.18 10.81 -22.56
CA LEU A 111 31.67 12.15 -22.28
C LEU A 111 32.37 13.29 -23.07
N ALA A 112 33.49 13.02 -23.73
CA ALA A 112 34.28 14.03 -24.45
C ALA A 112 33.68 14.55 -25.78
N PRO A 113 32.89 13.79 -26.58
CA PRO A 113 32.45 14.21 -27.91
C PRO A 113 30.92 14.43 -28.05
N PHE A 114 30.25 15.05 -27.06
CA PHE A 114 28.84 15.46 -27.23
C PHE A 114 28.71 16.75 -28.05
N GLY A 115 28.63 16.63 -29.39
CA GLY A 115 28.25 17.77 -30.24
C GLY A 115 28.68 17.74 -31.71
N ASP A 116 29.32 16.67 -32.20
CA ASP A 116 29.78 16.59 -33.59
C ASP A 116 28.92 15.61 -34.42
N ASP A 117 28.27 16.09 -35.48
CA ASP A 117 27.49 15.25 -36.41
C ASP A 117 28.34 14.20 -37.15
N ASN A 118 29.68 14.36 -37.17
CA ASN A 118 30.59 13.32 -37.66
C ASN A 118 30.55 12.02 -36.84
N MET A 119 29.99 12.05 -35.63
CA MET A 119 29.83 10.91 -34.73
C MET A 119 28.62 10.03 -35.06
N ARG A 120 27.66 10.50 -35.87
CA ARG A 120 26.49 9.68 -36.22
C ARG A 120 26.91 8.51 -37.09
N ILE A 121 26.78 7.32 -36.52
CA ILE A 121 27.26 6.07 -37.10
C ILE A 121 26.27 5.57 -38.17
N GLY A 122 24.99 5.87 -37.95
CA GLY A 122 23.87 5.54 -38.82
C GLY A 122 23.08 4.33 -38.30
N PRO A 123 21.84 4.15 -38.78
CA PRO A 123 21.03 3.00 -38.39
C PRO A 123 21.71 1.69 -38.81
N SER A 124 21.38 0.61 -38.11
CA SER A 124 21.84 -0.73 -38.49
C SER A 124 21.30 -1.14 -39.85
N GLU A 125 22.11 -1.80 -40.66
CA GLU A 125 21.66 -2.49 -41.88
C GLU A 125 20.80 -3.74 -41.60
N PHE A 126 20.63 -4.14 -40.34
CA PHE A 126 19.77 -5.27 -39.98
C PHE A 126 18.29 -4.99 -40.26
N ALA A 127 17.64 -5.91 -40.96
CA ALA A 127 16.20 -5.91 -41.19
C ALA A 127 15.60 -7.31 -41.04
N PHE A 128 14.39 -7.40 -40.48
CA PHE A 128 13.61 -8.62 -40.58
C PHE A 128 13.12 -8.79 -42.02
N VAL A 129 13.44 -9.94 -42.60
CA VAL A 129 12.97 -10.40 -43.91
C VAL A 129 12.30 -11.76 -43.79
N PRO A 130 11.37 -12.13 -44.70
CA PRO A 130 10.84 -13.49 -44.77
C PRO A 130 11.94 -14.55 -44.90
N MET A 131 11.68 -15.74 -44.35
CA MET A 131 12.45 -16.93 -44.69
C MET A 131 12.10 -17.38 -46.12
N ASP A 132 13.13 -17.72 -46.90
CA ASP A 132 13.00 -17.90 -48.35
C ASP A 132 12.18 -19.18 -48.67
N GLY A 133 11.02 -19.02 -49.30
CA GLY A 133 10.14 -20.14 -49.68
C GLY A 133 9.44 -20.85 -48.50
N ALA A 134 9.47 -20.26 -47.31
CA ALA A 134 8.97 -20.88 -46.09
C ALA A 134 7.44 -21.07 -46.08
N THR A 135 7.01 -22.19 -45.48
CA THR A 135 5.60 -22.51 -45.16
C THR A 135 5.46 -22.72 -43.65
N PRO A 136 4.25 -22.69 -43.06
CA PRO A 136 4.08 -22.99 -41.63
C PRO A 136 4.71 -24.32 -41.22
N ALA A 137 4.46 -25.38 -41.99
CA ALA A 137 4.99 -26.72 -41.72
C ALA A 137 6.53 -26.79 -41.75
N SER A 138 7.18 -26.10 -42.70
CA SER A 138 8.65 -26.10 -42.80
C SER A 138 9.32 -25.23 -41.74
N VAL A 139 8.70 -24.11 -41.34
CA VAL A 139 9.18 -23.30 -40.21
C VAL A 139 9.08 -24.08 -38.90
N VAL A 140 7.98 -24.80 -38.68
CA VAL A 140 7.80 -25.64 -37.49
C VAL A 140 8.70 -26.87 -37.51
N GLU A 141 9.00 -27.44 -38.68
CA GLU A 141 9.99 -28.52 -38.80
C GLU A 141 11.40 -28.08 -38.42
N GLU A 142 11.83 -26.88 -38.81
CA GLU A 142 13.13 -26.31 -38.44
C GLU A 142 13.19 -25.81 -36.98
N ALA A 143 12.04 -25.44 -36.40
CA ALA A 143 11.95 -24.94 -35.02
C ALA A 143 11.76 -26.04 -33.96
N LEU A 144 11.28 -27.23 -34.34
CA LEU A 144 11.01 -28.32 -33.41
C LEU A 144 12.28 -29.10 -33.04
N GLU A 145 12.58 -29.11 -31.75
CA GLU A 145 13.68 -29.86 -31.16
C GLU A 145 13.21 -31.20 -30.57
N PRO A 146 14.10 -32.19 -30.37
CA PRO A 146 13.78 -33.45 -29.71
C PRO A 146 13.20 -33.27 -28.31
N ARG A 147 12.45 -34.29 -27.82
CA ARG A 147 11.97 -34.32 -26.44
C ARG A 147 13.14 -34.34 -25.44
N VAL A 148 12.97 -33.64 -24.32
CA VAL A 148 13.98 -33.53 -23.25
C VAL A 148 13.58 -34.32 -22.00
N ALA A 149 14.56 -34.93 -21.33
CA ALA A 149 14.32 -35.72 -20.11
C ALA A 149 13.96 -34.82 -18.91
N ASP A 150 14.73 -33.74 -18.69
CA ASP A 150 14.47 -32.74 -17.66
C ASP A 150 14.24 -31.36 -18.30
N TRP A 151 13.04 -30.80 -18.09
CA TRP A 151 12.67 -29.47 -18.59
C TRP A 151 13.39 -28.34 -17.85
N GLN A 152 13.82 -28.52 -16.61
CA GLN A 152 14.52 -27.50 -15.81
C GLN A 152 15.98 -27.36 -16.27
N GLU A 153 16.65 -28.48 -16.53
CA GLU A 153 17.98 -28.49 -17.16
C GLU A 153 17.91 -27.91 -18.58
N ALA A 154 16.93 -28.33 -19.38
CA ALA A 154 16.70 -27.81 -20.73
C ALA A 154 16.43 -26.29 -20.73
N PHE A 155 15.54 -25.80 -19.86
CA PHE A 155 15.26 -24.37 -19.69
C PHE A 155 16.52 -23.58 -19.31
N THR A 156 17.30 -24.10 -18.37
CA THR A 156 18.55 -23.46 -17.91
C THR A 156 19.58 -23.42 -19.04
N ALA A 157 19.77 -24.53 -19.77
CA ALA A 157 20.71 -24.60 -20.89
C ALA A 157 20.34 -23.66 -22.05
N ALA A 158 19.04 -23.49 -22.34
CA ALA A 158 18.57 -22.58 -23.38
C ALA A 158 18.87 -21.09 -23.07
N LEU A 159 18.95 -20.69 -21.79
CA LEU A 159 19.38 -19.34 -21.40
C LEU A 159 20.88 -19.05 -21.66
N SER A 160 21.69 -20.06 -21.97
CA SER A 160 23.09 -19.86 -22.35
C SER A 160 23.25 -19.20 -23.72
N GLY A 161 22.18 -19.03 -24.51
CA GLY A 161 22.20 -18.27 -25.78
C GLY A 161 23.21 -18.79 -26.81
N GLY A 162 23.55 -20.08 -26.76
CA GLY A 162 24.60 -20.64 -27.60
C GLY A 162 26.00 -20.75 -26.97
N CYS A 163 26.15 -20.62 -25.65
CA CYS A 163 27.42 -20.86 -24.96
C CYS A 163 27.40 -22.14 -24.10
N GLY A 164 27.65 -23.30 -24.71
CA GLY A 164 27.94 -24.57 -24.00
C GLY A 164 27.19 -25.81 -24.50
N GLU A 165 27.62 -26.98 -24.05
CA GLU A 165 26.98 -28.28 -24.29
C GLU A 165 25.70 -28.39 -23.43
N GLY A 166 24.54 -28.57 -24.07
CA GLY A 166 23.24 -28.67 -23.40
C GLY A 166 22.28 -29.61 -24.13
N ALA A 167 21.12 -29.88 -23.53
CA ALA A 167 20.16 -30.91 -23.97
C ALA A 167 19.53 -30.70 -25.38
N PHE A 168 19.86 -29.61 -26.05
CA PHE A 168 19.44 -29.29 -27.42
C PHE A 168 20.66 -29.43 -28.34
N ARG A 169 20.65 -30.51 -29.13
CA ARG A 169 21.73 -31.01 -30.01
C ARG A 169 23.16 -30.81 -29.50
N ALA A 170 23.65 -31.82 -28.78
CA ALA A 170 25.09 -32.00 -28.56
C ALA A 170 25.86 -32.15 -29.89
N GLY A 171 26.58 -31.10 -30.27
CA GLY A 171 27.46 -31.02 -31.43
C GLY A 171 28.16 -29.66 -31.50
N PRO A 172 29.06 -29.42 -32.47
CA PRO A 172 29.59 -28.08 -32.75
C PRO A 172 28.47 -27.24 -33.38
N GLY A 173 27.64 -26.69 -32.50
CA GLY A 173 26.28 -26.26 -32.80
C GLY A 173 25.51 -26.15 -31.50
N THR A 174 25.90 -25.15 -30.71
CA THR A 174 25.15 -24.70 -29.54
C THR A 174 23.85 -24.02 -29.97
N PHE A 175 23.06 -23.50 -29.02
CA PHE A 175 21.84 -22.70 -29.24
C PHE A 175 22.08 -21.33 -29.94
N ASP A 176 22.86 -21.30 -31.02
CA ASP A 176 23.06 -20.11 -31.85
C ASP A 176 21.85 -19.94 -32.78
N PHE A 177 21.03 -18.92 -32.52
CA PHE A 177 20.09 -18.43 -33.50
C PHE A 177 20.90 -17.86 -34.67
N GLU A 178 21.09 -18.67 -35.73
CA GLU A 178 21.71 -18.19 -36.96
C GLU A 178 20.80 -17.12 -37.57
N LEU A 179 21.08 -15.87 -37.22
CA LEU A 179 20.25 -14.71 -37.50
C LEU A 179 19.91 -14.61 -39.00
N GLY A 180 20.86 -14.97 -39.87
CA GLY A 180 20.71 -14.95 -41.33
C GLY A 180 19.79 -16.02 -41.92
N ALA A 181 19.57 -17.13 -41.21
CA ALA A 181 18.77 -18.27 -41.66
C ALA A 181 17.35 -18.25 -41.03
N GLY A 182 17.27 -18.08 -39.71
CA GLY A 182 16.04 -18.30 -38.94
C GLY A 182 15.63 -19.78 -38.86
N PRO A 183 14.49 -20.11 -38.21
CA PRO A 183 13.65 -19.20 -37.46
C PRO A 183 14.33 -18.78 -36.14
N LEU A 184 13.95 -17.64 -35.59
CA LEU A 184 14.56 -17.04 -34.40
C LEU A 184 13.93 -17.54 -33.07
N TRP A 185 13.45 -18.78 -33.09
CA TRP A 185 12.81 -19.47 -31.97
C TRP A 185 12.93 -20.99 -32.11
N ARG A 186 12.77 -21.72 -30.99
CA ARG A 186 12.77 -23.19 -30.90
C ARG A 186 11.69 -23.66 -29.94
N ALA A 187 11.21 -24.89 -30.12
CA ALA A 187 10.21 -25.51 -29.26
C ALA A 187 10.47 -27.00 -29.02
N CYS A 188 10.20 -27.50 -27.81
CA CYS A 188 10.15 -28.94 -27.53
C CYS A 188 9.15 -29.28 -26.42
N LEU A 189 8.95 -30.58 -26.21
CA LEU A 189 8.23 -31.13 -25.06
C LEU A 189 9.22 -31.86 -24.14
N ASP A 190 8.85 -32.02 -22.86
CA ASP A 190 9.47 -33.07 -22.04
C ASP A 190 9.09 -34.48 -22.55
N GLU A 191 9.80 -35.52 -22.07
CA GLU A 191 9.51 -36.92 -22.44
C GLU A 191 8.03 -37.30 -22.21
N GLY A 192 7.41 -36.79 -21.15
CA GLY A 192 6.01 -37.03 -20.81
C GLY A 192 5.00 -36.25 -21.66
N GLY A 193 5.42 -35.25 -22.42
CA GLY A 193 4.55 -34.28 -23.09
C GLY A 193 3.85 -33.30 -22.15
N ALA A 194 4.21 -33.28 -20.86
CA ALA A 194 3.55 -32.53 -19.79
C ALA A 194 4.08 -31.09 -19.63
N THR A 195 5.23 -30.79 -20.22
CA THR A 195 5.83 -29.45 -20.22
C THR A 195 6.21 -29.07 -21.65
N LEU A 196 5.76 -27.89 -22.09
CA LEU A 196 6.16 -27.24 -23.34
C LEU A 196 7.24 -26.21 -23.03
N LEU A 197 8.38 -26.29 -23.72
CA LEU A 197 9.42 -25.26 -23.70
C LEU A 197 9.40 -24.50 -25.03
N LEU A 198 9.44 -23.17 -24.95
CA LEU A 198 9.68 -22.29 -26.09
C LEU A 198 10.87 -21.38 -25.76
N CYS A 199 11.85 -21.33 -26.66
CA CYS A 199 13.04 -20.46 -26.57
C CYS A 199 13.02 -19.49 -27.75
N PHE A 200 13.42 -18.23 -27.53
CA PHE A 200 13.42 -17.18 -28.54
C PHE A 200 14.69 -16.35 -28.45
N ASP A 201 15.11 -15.79 -29.58
CA ASP A 201 15.89 -14.56 -29.57
C ASP A 201 15.00 -13.42 -29.06
N HIS A 202 15.47 -12.66 -28.08
CA HIS A 202 14.66 -11.61 -27.44
C HIS A 202 14.36 -10.44 -28.40
N CYS A 203 14.98 -10.36 -29.58
CA CYS A 203 14.59 -9.40 -30.62
C CYS A 203 13.22 -9.70 -31.27
N VAL A 204 12.70 -10.93 -31.21
CA VAL A 204 11.39 -11.28 -31.82
C VAL A 204 10.22 -11.33 -30.85
N SER A 205 10.45 -11.45 -29.54
CA SER A 205 9.39 -11.60 -28.54
C SER A 205 9.80 -11.03 -27.19
N ASP A 206 8.80 -10.63 -26.39
CA ASP A 206 8.93 -10.33 -24.97
C ASP A 206 8.03 -11.25 -24.12
N GLN A 207 8.06 -11.09 -22.79
CA GLN A 207 7.27 -11.93 -21.86
C GLN A 207 5.76 -11.91 -22.14
N PRO A 208 5.09 -10.74 -22.35
CA PRO A 208 3.68 -10.72 -22.77
C PRO A 208 3.43 -11.39 -24.13
N SER A 209 4.32 -11.22 -25.11
CA SER A 209 4.20 -11.88 -26.43
C SER A 209 4.32 -13.39 -26.33
N ALA A 210 5.26 -13.90 -25.53
CA ALA A 210 5.42 -15.33 -25.29
C ALA A 210 4.18 -15.93 -24.62
N MET A 211 3.56 -15.22 -23.68
CA MET A 211 2.27 -15.62 -23.08
C MET A 211 1.14 -15.65 -24.11
N GLY A 212 1.03 -14.65 -24.98
CA GLY A 212 0.04 -14.61 -26.06
C GLY A 212 0.22 -15.75 -27.07
N LEU A 213 1.47 -16.04 -27.43
CA LEU A 213 1.82 -17.16 -28.31
C LEU A 213 1.46 -18.53 -27.69
N VAL A 214 1.72 -18.73 -26.39
CA VAL A 214 1.30 -19.97 -25.70
C VAL A 214 -0.22 -20.14 -25.76
N ASP A 215 -1.00 -19.08 -25.55
CA ASP A 215 -2.46 -19.10 -25.66
C ASP A 215 -2.93 -19.46 -27.09
N ASP A 216 -2.33 -18.90 -28.14
CA ASP A 216 -2.62 -19.25 -29.53
C ASP A 216 -2.29 -20.73 -29.85
N VAL A 217 -1.13 -21.22 -29.41
CA VAL A 217 -0.70 -22.62 -29.62
C VAL A 217 -1.64 -23.59 -28.91
N LEU A 218 -1.97 -23.34 -27.63
CA LEU A 218 -2.81 -24.24 -26.84
C LEU A 218 -4.27 -24.26 -27.30
N LYS A 219 -4.80 -23.13 -27.81
CA LYS A 219 -6.13 -23.10 -28.45
C LYS A 219 -6.15 -23.92 -29.74
N SER A 220 -5.14 -23.74 -30.58
CA SER A 220 -5.12 -24.29 -31.94
C SER A 220 -4.55 -25.70 -32.04
N CYS A 221 -3.99 -26.27 -30.96
CA CYS A 221 -3.31 -27.57 -30.94
C CYS A 221 -4.18 -28.79 -31.35
N ARG A 222 -5.50 -28.62 -31.48
CA ARG A 222 -6.45 -29.65 -31.91
C ARG A 222 -7.14 -29.34 -33.24
N GLU A 223 -6.82 -28.20 -33.84
CA GLU A 223 -7.37 -27.79 -35.13
C GLU A 223 -6.54 -28.40 -36.26
N ALA A 224 -7.14 -28.55 -37.45
CA ALA A 224 -6.37 -28.91 -38.64
C ALA A 224 -5.38 -27.77 -38.96
N PRO A 225 -4.10 -28.06 -39.27
CA PRO A 225 -3.12 -27.02 -39.56
C PRO A 225 -3.55 -26.15 -40.75
N PRO A 226 -3.20 -24.85 -40.77
CA PRO A 226 -3.66 -23.92 -41.79
C PRO A 226 -2.87 -24.12 -43.09
N VAL A 227 -3.57 -24.20 -44.22
CA VAL A 227 -2.95 -24.25 -45.55
C VAL A 227 -2.66 -22.82 -46.01
N VAL A 228 -1.46 -22.32 -45.68
CA VAL A 228 -0.97 -20.99 -46.10
C VAL A 228 0.13 -21.14 -47.14
N ALA A 229 0.02 -20.42 -48.26
CA ALA A 229 1.04 -20.42 -49.30
C ALA A 229 2.28 -19.64 -48.86
N ALA A 230 3.45 -19.96 -49.42
CA ALA A 230 4.71 -19.32 -49.01
C ALA A 230 4.71 -17.80 -49.29
N GLU A 231 4.02 -17.37 -50.35
CA GLU A 231 3.84 -15.96 -50.68
C GLU A 231 2.97 -15.23 -49.65
N ASP A 232 1.91 -15.88 -49.15
CA ASP A 232 1.02 -15.30 -48.14
C ASP A 232 1.73 -15.19 -46.78
N LEU A 233 2.54 -16.20 -46.40
CA LEU A 233 3.38 -16.15 -45.18
C LEU A 233 4.48 -15.08 -45.27
N ALA A 234 5.09 -14.94 -46.45
CA ALA A 234 6.05 -13.89 -46.74
C ALA A 234 5.40 -12.49 -46.76
N ALA A 235 4.11 -12.39 -47.08
CA ALA A 235 3.34 -11.14 -47.10
C ALA A 235 2.80 -10.70 -45.72
N LEU A 236 2.86 -11.54 -44.68
CA LEU A 236 2.43 -11.15 -43.32
C LEU A 236 3.16 -9.89 -42.84
N GLU A 237 2.41 -8.93 -42.31
CA GLU A 237 2.93 -7.66 -41.80
C GLU A 237 3.82 -7.90 -40.57
N THR A 238 5.12 -7.62 -40.71
CA THR A 238 6.04 -7.55 -39.57
C THR A 238 5.68 -6.34 -38.70
N PRO A 239 5.45 -6.48 -37.39
CA PRO A 239 5.04 -5.37 -36.53
C PRO A 239 6.09 -4.24 -36.46
N PRO A 240 5.66 -3.00 -36.19
CA PRO A 240 6.58 -1.88 -35.96
C PRO A 240 7.48 -2.16 -34.75
N SER A 241 8.70 -1.64 -34.77
CA SER A 241 9.57 -1.69 -33.59
C SER A 241 9.01 -0.80 -32.47
N LEU A 242 9.54 -0.95 -31.26
CA LEU A 242 9.18 -0.14 -30.11
C LEU A 242 9.29 1.37 -30.39
N GLU A 243 10.35 1.78 -31.06
CA GLU A 243 10.67 3.16 -31.39
C GLU A 243 9.70 3.74 -32.42
N ASP A 244 9.31 2.97 -33.44
CA ASP A 244 8.27 3.38 -34.40
C ASP A 244 6.89 3.54 -33.74
N GLU A 245 6.58 2.66 -32.78
CA GLU A 245 5.28 2.63 -32.11
C GLU A 245 5.10 3.82 -31.16
N ILE A 246 6.18 4.20 -30.47
CA ILE A 246 6.18 5.27 -29.45
C ILE A 246 6.55 6.64 -30.05
N LEU A 247 7.65 6.74 -30.80
CA LEU A 247 8.15 8.01 -31.35
C LEU A 247 7.54 8.34 -32.71
N GLY A 248 7.03 7.33 -33.44
CA GLY A 248 6.68 7.45 -34.85
C GLY A 248 7.89 7.44 -35.78
N ARG A 249 7.67 7.05 -37.05
CA ARG A 249 8.73 6.94 -38.07
C ARG A 249 9.54 8.23 -38.28
N ASP A 250 8.89 9.40 -38.16
CA ASP A 250 9.55 10.70 -38.28
C ASP A 250 10.25 11.16 -36.98
N GLY A 251 9.98 10.48 -35.86
CA GLY A 251 10.53 10.77 -34.53
C GLY A 251 11.80 9.98 -34.18
N ARG A 252 12.11 8.89 -34.90
CA ARG A 252 13.39 8.18 -34.81
C ARG A 252 14.55 9.09 -35.21
N SER A 253 15.64 9.04 -34.44
CA SER A 253 16.96 9.69 -34.59
C SER A 253 17.08 11.05 -35.35
N ARG A 254 16.01 11.86 -35.43
CA ARG A 254 16.12 13.33 -35.35
C ARG A 254 16.61 13.67 -33.94
N GLY A 255 17.92 13.50 -33.75
CA GLY A 255 18.60 13.69 -32.47
C GLY A 255 18.43 15.11 -31.93
N PHE A 256 18.96 15.31 -30.72
CA PHE A 256 18.92 16.52 -29.89
C PHE A 256 19.46 17.81 -30.55
N VAL A 257 18.80 18.23 -31.63
CA VAL A 257 19.06 19.39 -32.47
C VAL A 257 17.78 20.22 -32.44
N SER A 258 17.71 21.12 -31.46
CA SER A 258 16.70 22.17 -31.48
C SER A 258 17.06 23.16 -32.58
N ASP A 259 16.17 23.33 -33.56
CA ASP A 259 16.27 24.40 -34.56
C ASP A 259 16.28 25.79 -33.90
N GLU A 260 15.71 25.94 -32.70
CA GLU A 260 15.74 27.19 -31.92
C GLU A 260 17.14 27.53 -31.35
N LEU A 261 18.06 26.56 -31.28
CA LEU A 261 19.42 26.72 -30.74
C LEU A 261 20.53 26.82 -31.81
N GLY A 262 20.17 26.99 -33.08
CA GLY A 262 21.12 27.45 -34.11
C GLY A 262 22.16 26.42 -34.58
N GLY A 263 21.88 25.11 -34.40
CA GLY A 263 22.59 24.05 -35.13
C GLY A 263 24.08 23.86 -34.80
N LYS A 264 24.54 24.24 -33.60
CA LYS A 264 25.92 23.98 -33.16
C LYS A 264 26.01 23.48 -31.70
N GLY A 265 26.19 22.17 -31.57
CA GLY A 265 27.05 21.56 -30.54
C GLY A 265 26.89 22.00 -29.08
N LEU A 266 25.74 21.77 -28.47
CA LEU A 266 25.65 21.12 -27.15
C LEU A 266 24.21 20.68 -26.94
N LEU A 267 23.99 19.45 -26.46
CA LEU A 267 22.76 18.94 -25.85
C LEU A 267 21.50 19.82 -26.07
N GLY A 268 20.97 19.81 -27.29
CA GLY A 268 19.65 20.33 -27.61
C GLY A 268 18.59 19.36 -27.10
N VAL A 269 18.71 18.98 -25.83
CA VAL A 269 17.68 18.24 -25.11
C VAL A 269 16.43 19.06 -25.18
N ASP A 270 15.31 18.41 -25.54
CA ASP A 270 14.03 19.04 -25.27
C ASP A 270 13.92 19.27 -23.76
N LYS A 271 13.06 20.21 -23.35
CA LYS A 271 12.93 20.57 -21.93
C LYS A 271 12.49 19.41 -21.03
N GLY A 272 12.03 18.29 -21.60
CA GLY A 272 11.62 17.06 -20.91
C GLY A 272 12.74 16.02 -20.74
N SER A 273 13.68 15.86 -21.69
CA SER A 273 14.77 14.87 -21.56
C SER A 273 16.00 15.36 -20.77
N LEU A 274 16.22 16.68 -20.61
CA LEU A 274 17.27 17.17 -19.70
C LEU A 274 17.02 16.78 -18.23
N PRO A 275 15.80 16.94 -17.66
CA PRO A 275 15.45 16.42 -16.34
C PRO A 275 15.69 14.91 -16.17
N TYR A 276 15.42 14.11 -17.22
CA TYR A 276 15.64 12.67 -17.22
C TYR A 276 17.13 12.31 -17.12
N LEU A 277 17.98 12.93 -17.96
CA LEU A 277 19.42 12.69 -17.95
C LEU A 277 20.10 13.21 -16.67
N ILE A 278 19.65 14.34 -16.12
CA ILE A 278 20.15 14.86 -14.84
C ILE A 278 19.81 13.89 -13.71
N ALA A 279 18.54 13.46 -13.59
CA ALA A 279 18.13 12.52 -12.54
C ALA A 279 19.05 11.29 -12.49
N LYS A 280 19.19 10.61 -13.65
CA LYS A 280 20.07 9.45 -13.82
C LYS A 280 21.54 9.66 -13.45
N ALA A 281 22.05 10.88 -13.60
CA ALA A 281 23.45 11.22 -13.31
C ALA A 281 23.68 11.73 -11.87
N THR A 282 22.64 12.22 -11.20
CA THR A 282 22.72 12.77 -9.84
C THR A 282 22.36 11.77 -8.73
N GLU A 283 21.83 10.59 -9.08
CA GLU A 283 21.44 9.55 -8.13
C GLU A 283 22.67 8.89 -7.45
N PRO A 284 22.73 8.80 -6.10
CA PRO A 284 23.92 8.30 -5.38
C PRO A 284 24.36 6.88 -5.76
N ALA A 285 23.41 5.98 -6.05
CA ALA A 285 23.71 4.61 -6.46
C ALA A 285 24.20 4.48 -7.93
N CYS A 286 24.27 5.58 -8.69
CA CYS A 286 25.05 5.66 -9.92
C CYS A 286 26.51 6.13 -9.66
N GLN A 287 26.83 6.57 -8.45
CA GLN A 287 28.17 7.03 -8.06
C GLN A 287 28.97 5.99 -7.27
N ASP A 288 28.30 5.01 -6.66
CA ASP A 288 28.96 3.88 -5.99
C ASP A 288 28.99 2.62 -6.89
N PRO A 289 30.15 2.21 -7.41
CA PRO A 289 30.27 1.01 -8.23
C PRO A 289 30.07 -0.30 -7.44
N LEU A 290 30.13 -0.27 -6.10
CA LEU A 290 29.94 -1.46 -5.25
C LEU A 290 28.47 -1.85 -5.13
N ALA A 291 27.53 -0.90 -5.29
CA ALA A 291 26.10 -1.17 -5.11
C ALA A 291 25.57 -2.23 -6.08
N ALA A 292 26.09 -2.32 -7.32
CA ALA A 292 25.50 -3.15 -8.36
C ALA A 292 25.93 -4.63 -8.36
N SER A 293 26.98 -5.01 -7.62
CA SER A 293 27.51 -6.38 -7.59
C SER A 293 27.15 -7.07 -6.25
N PRO A 294 26.81 -8.37 -6.22
CA PRO A 294 26.95 -9.14 -4.98
C PRO A 294 28.42 -9.03 -4.56
N HIS A 295 28.69 -8.70 -3.29
CA HIS A 295 30.02 -8.31 -2.80
C HIS A 295 31.13 -9.26 -3.27
N LEU A 296 31.78 -8.92 -4.38
CA LEU A 296 32.96 -9.62 -4.84
C LEU A 296 34.12 -8.98 -4.07
N PRO A 297 34.82 -9.74 -3.21
CA PRO A 297 35.96 -9.21 -2.49
C PRO A 297 37.00 -8.68 -3.49
N GLU A 298 37.70 -7.61 -3.10
CA GLU A 298 38.59 -6.84 -4.00
C GLU A 298 39.70 -7.70 -4.64
N ASP A 299 40.04 -8.84 -4.02
CA ASP A 299 41.00 -9.82 -4.52
C ASP A 299 40.54 -10.57 -5.78
N ARG A 300 39.25 -10.50 -6.15
CA ARG A 300 38.68 -11.08 -7.37
C ARG A 300 38.59 -10.10 -8.55
N TRP A 301 38.95 -8.83 -8.37
CA TRP A 301 38.92 -7.85 -9.45
C TRP A 301 39.94 -8.19 -10.55
N GLY A 302 39.47 -8.28 -11.79
CA GLY A 302 40.30 -8.72 -12.93
C GLY A 302 40.58 -10.22 -12.99
N ASP A 303 39.89 -11.05 -12.19
CA ASP A 303 39.96 -12.51 -12.33
C ASP A 303 39.35 -12.95 -13.68
N ALA A 304 40.21 -13.45 -14.56
CA ALA A 304 39.80 -13.97 -15.86
C ALA A 304 38.86 -15.18 -15.79
N SER A 305 38.64 -15.80 -14.63
CA SER A 305 37.59 -16.81 -14.42
C SER A 305 36.17 -16.20 -14.47
N LEU A 306 36.04 -14.91 -14.16
CA LEU A 306 34.78 -14.18 -14.07
C LEU A 306 34.34 -13.49 -15.36
N HIS A 307 35.11 -13.58 -16.45
CA HIS A 307 34.74 -12.98 -17.74
C HIS A 307 33.41 -13.55 -18.28
N ALA A 308 32.63 -12.71 -18.96
CA ALA A 308 31.30 -13.01 -19.50
C ALA A 308 31.27 -14.27 -20.37
N ALA A 309 32.31 -14.51 -21.17
CA ALA A 309 32.43 -15.70 -22.02
C ALA A 309 32.59 -17.04 -21.26
N LYS A 310 32.82 -17.00 -19.95
CA LYS A 310 32.90 -18.19 -19.06
C LYS A 310 31.68 -18.35 -18.16
N ARG A 311 30.75 -17.39 -18.19
CA ARG A 311 29.58 -17.41 -17.31
C ARG A 311 28.52 -18.36 -17.84
N THR A 312 27.79 -18.98 -16.93
CA THR A 312 26.66 -19.87 -17.25
C THR A 312 25.43 -19.50 -16.43
N PRO A 313 24.21 -19.72 -16.95
CA PRO A 313 22.99 -19.43 -16.22
C PRO A 313 22.77 -20.43 -15.08
N LEU A 314 22.38 -19.91 -13.93
CA LEU A 314 21.70 -20.64 -12.86
C LEU A 314 20.22 -20.23 -12.89
N VAL A 315 19.33 -21.19 -12.63
CA VAL A 315 17.89 -20.93 -12.44
C VAL A 315 17.39 -21.67 -11.21
N ALA A 316 16.63 -20.96 -10.38
CA ALA A 316 15.85 -21.52 -9.27
C ALA A 316 14.36 -21.25 -9.50
N PHE A 317 13.53 -22.29 -9.42
CA PHE A 317 12.09 -22.22 -9.65
C PHE A 317 11.32 -22.23 -8.33
N ARG A 318 10.27 -21.42 -8.21
CA ARG A 318 9.35 -21.39 -7.07
C ARG A 318 7.92 -21.12 -7.55
N THR A 319 6.93 -21.60 -6.81
CA THR A 319 5.52 -21.25 -7.05
C THR A 319 4.83 -20.96 -5.73
N MET A 320 4.21 -19.79 -5.63
CA MET A 320 3.36 -19.39 -4.51
C MET A 320 1.91 -19.78 -4.77
N SER A 321 1.21 -20.23 -3.73
CA SER A 321 -0.16 -20.74 -3.84
C SER A 321 -1.16 -19.67 -4.29
N ALA A 322 -2.30 -20.10 -4.82
CA ALA A 322 -3.38 -19.18 -5.22
C ALA A 322 -4.03 -18.46 -4.02
N GLU A 323 -4.05 -19.11 -2.86
CA GLU A 323 -4.53 -18.53 -1.60
C GLU A 323 -3.58 -17.43 -1.11
N THR A 324 -2.29 -17.71 -1.04
CA THR A 324 -1.24 -16.75 -0.63
C THR A 324 -1.17 -15.57 -1.60
N LEU A 325 -1.30 -15.78 -2.92
CA LEU A 325 -1.37 -14.66 -3.87
C LEU A 325 -2.65 -13.84 -3.70
N ALA A 326 -3.79 -14.46 -3.39
CA ALA A 326 -5.04 -13.74 -3.12
C ALA A 326 -4.92 -12.87 -1.86
N GLN A 327 -4.30 -13.40 -0.80
CA GLN A 327 -3.95 -12.66 0.42
C GLN A 327 -2.99 -11.50 0.12
N LEU A 328 -1.85 -11.74 -0.55
CA LEU A 328 -0.91 -10.67 -0.95
C LEU A 328 -1.60 -9.57 -1.77
N ARG A 329 -2.51 -9.93 -2.69
CA ARG A 329 -3.31 -8.98 -3.47
C ARG A 329 -4.28 -8.17 -2.59
N ALA A 330 -4.84 -8.75 -1.53
CA ALA A 330 -5.66 -8.05 -0.57
C ALA A 330 -4.82 -7.09 0.29
N THR A 331 -3.67 -7.53 0.81
CA THR A 331 -2.76 -6.68 1.59
C THR A 331 -2.23 -5.52 0.75
N CYS A 332 -1.79 -5.76 -0.49
CA CYS A 332 -1.39 -4.69 -1.40
C CYS A 332 -2.48 -3.62 -1.58
N ARG A 333 -3.75 -4.03 -1.74
CA ARG A 333 -4.89 -3.10 -1.85
C ARG A 333 -5.11 -2.30 -0.57
N ALA A 334 -5.10 -2.95 0.59
CA ALA A 334 -5.22 -2.30 1.89
C ALA A 334 -4.06 -1.31 2.15
N ARG A 335 -2.88 -1.58 1.59
CA ARG A 335 -1.64 -0.79 1.72
C ARG A 335 -1.47 0.28 0.64
N GLY A 336 -2.42 0.43 -0.29
CA GLY A 336 -2.36 1.41 -1.38
C GLY A 336 -1.28 1.13 -2.44
N THR A 337 -0.83 -0.12 -2.58
CA THR A 337 0.25 -0.51 -3.52
C THR A 337 -0.19 -1.62 -4.49
N THR A 338 0.71 -2.02 -5.40
CA THR A 338 0.50 -3.09 -6.38
C THR A 338 1.36 -4.30 -6.07
N VAL A 339 0.94 -5.49 -6.54
CA VAL A 339 1.78 -6.70 -6.45
C VAL A 339 3.11 -6.52 -7.20
N GLY A 340 3.16 -5.76 -8.29
CA GLY A 340 4.42 -5.47 -8.99
C GLY A 340 5.42 -4.72 -8.09
N SER A 341 4.95 -3.63 -7.47
CA SER A 341 5.74 -2.83 -6.53
C SER A 341 6.16 -3.62 -5.29
N ALA A 342 5.26 -4.47 -4.75
CA ALA A 342 5.58 -5.36 -3.64
C ALA A 342 6.63 -6.41 -3.99
N LEU A 343 6.58 -7.01 -5.19
CA LEU A 343 7.60 -7.95 -5.64
C LEU A 343 8.96 -7.26 -5.86
N ALA A 344 9.00 -6.01 -6.33
CA ALA A 344 10.24 -5.24 -6.41
C ALA A 344 10.86 -5.01 -5.02
N ALA A 345 10.05 -4.68 -4.00
CA ALA A 345 10.50 -4.59 -2.61
C ALA A 345 10.97 -5.95 -2.05
N CYS A 346 10.30 -7.05 -2.40
CA CYS A 346 10.73 -8.41 -2.03
C CYS A 346 12.10 -8.75 -2.65
N ALA A 347 12.36 -8.34 -3.90
CA ALA A 347 13.67 -8.52 -4.55
C ALA A 347 14.77 -7.70 -3.85
N ALA A 348 14.48 -6.44 -3.47
CA ALA A 348 15.42 -5.62 -2.72
C ALA A 348 15.78 -6.25 -1.36
N ARG A 349 14.78 -6.73 -0.60
CA ARG A 349 15.02 -7.41 0.69
C ARG A 349 15.73 -8.76 0.54
N ALA A 350 15.38 -9.55 -0.47
CA ALA A 350 16.07 -10.81 -0.76
C ALA A 350 17.54 -10.61 -1.16
N PHE A 351 17.88 -9.48 -1.81
CA PHE A 351 19.26 -9.10 -2.03
C PHE A 351 19.94 -8.67 -0.72
N ALA A 352 19.32 -7.74 0.03
CA ALA A 352 19.83 -7.21 1.30
C ALA A 352 20.19 -8.30 2.33
N ALA A 353 19.33 -9.31 2.45
CA ALA A 353 19.52 -10.45 3.32
C ALA A 353 20.65 -11.41 2.87
N LEU A 354 21.13 -11.31 1.63
CA LEU A 354 22.31 -12.03 1.12
C LEU A 354 23.59 -11.19 1.13
N SER A 355 23.48 -9.86 1.07
CA SER A 355 24.60 -8.94 1.28
C SER A 355 24.97 -8.76 2.76
N GLU A 356 24.05 -9.07 3.68
CA GLU A 356 24.14 -8.72 5.11
C GLU A 356 24.21 -7.18 5.33
N ASP A 357 23.63 -6.42 4.39
CA ASP A 357 23.56 -4.96 4.39
C ASP A 357 22.17 -4.50 3.92
N ASP A 358 21.45 -3.82 4.81
CA ASP A 358 20.10 -3.27 4.61
C ASP A 358 20.07 -1.72 4.57
N GLU A 359 21.20 -1.07 4.82
CA GLU A 359 21.36 0.39 4.82
C GLU A 359 21.69 0.93 3.42
N VAL A 360 22.39 0.16 2.58
CA VAL A 360 22.70 0.54 1.20
C VAL A 360 21.45 0.48 0.31
N PRO A 361 21.10 1.58 -0.42
CA PRO A 361 20.00 1.55 -1.39
C PRO A 361 20.24 0.55 -2.51
N VAL A 362 19.32 -0.42 -2.64
CA VAL A 362 19.37 -1.47 -3.65
C VAL A 362 18.79 -0.93 -4.96
N LYS A 363 19.61 -0.99 -6.02
CA LYS A 363 19.21 -0.65 -7.38
C LYS A 363 18.54 -1.86 -8.06
N VAL A 364 17.22 -1.81 -8.20
CA VAL A 364 16.39 -2.89 -8.76
C VAL A 364 16.01 -2.57 -10.21
N LEU A 365 16.23 -3.51 -11.13
CA LEU A 365 15.65 -3.43 -12.48
C LEU A 365 14.17 -3.80 -12.41
N GLN A 366 13.27 -2.86 -12.74
CA GLN A 366 11.86 -3.16 -12.94
C GLN A 366 11.59 -3.26 -14.44
N SER A 367 11.32 -4.47 -14.95
CA SER A 367 10.89 -4.64 -16.34
C SER A 367 9.49 -4.05 -16.55
N LEU A 368 9.28 -3.39 -17.68
CA LEU A 368 8.04 -2.74 -18.06
C LEU A 368 7.57 -3.25 -19.43
N ASP A 369 6.26 -3.50 -19.55
CA ASP A 369 5.61 -3.60 -20.86
C ASP A 369 5.42 -2.18 -21.42
N MET A 370 6.19 -1.85 -22.45
CA MET A 370 6.24 -0.52 -23.04
C MET A 370 5.05 -0.25 -23.98
N ARG A 371 4.22 -1.26 -24.30
CA ARG A 371 2.93 -1.09 -24.98
C ARG A 371 2.05 -0.02 -24.33
N ARG A 372 2.20 0.21 -23.01
CA ARG A 372 1.46 1.27 -22.30
C ARG A 372 1.70 2.68 -22.86
N PHE A 373 2.88 2.93 -23.42
CA PHE A 373 3.31 4.21 -24.02
C PHE A 373 3.10 4.25 -25.55
N GLY A 374 2.91 3.09 -26.19
CA GLY A 374 2.59 2.98 -27.63
C GLY A 374 1.14 3.32 -27.96
N LYS A 375 0.85 3.43 -29.27
CA LYS A 375 -0.54 3.59 -29.76
C LYS A 375 -1.25 2.24 -29.77
N ASP A 376 -0.56 1.23 -30.26
CA ASP A 376 -0.96 -0.17 -30.18
C ASP A 376 -0.61 -0.76 -28.81
N LYS A 377 -1.66 -1.03 -28.03
CA LYS A 377 -1.58 -1.63 -26.68
C LYS A 377 -1.83 -3.14 -26.70
N ALA A 378 -1.97 -3.76 -27.86
CA ALA A 378 -2.33 -5.17 -27.98
C ALA A 378 -1.13 -6.11 -27.75
N THR A 379 -1.44 -7.29 -27.22
CA THR A 379 -0.50 -8.41 -26.99
C THR A 379 -0.86 -9.62 -27.85
N ASP A 380 -1.70 -9.44 -28.88
CA ASP A 380 -2.19 -10.49 -29.78
C ASP A 380 -1.27 -10.72 -31.00
N ARG A 381 -0.22 -9.91 -31.13
CA ARG A 381 0.88 -10.01 -32.10
C ARG A 381 2.21 -10.16 -31.34
N LEU A 382 3.04 -11.10 -31.76
CA LEU A 382 4.41 -11.27 -31.24
C LEU A 382 5.25 -10.03 -31.57
N ALA A 383 5.91 -9.42 -30.58
CA ALA A 383 6.85 -8.32 -30.78
C ALA A 383 7.81 -8.16 -29.59
N CYS A 384 8.99 -7.59 -29.82
CA CYS A 384 9.83 -7.09 -28.73
C CYS A 384 9.42 -5.65 -28.35
N ARG A 385 8.63 -5.51 -27.29
CA ARG A 385 8.26 -4.21 -26.67
C ARG A 385 8.56 -4.20 -25.17
N ALA A 386 9.57 -4.97 -24.76
CA ALA A 386 10.13 -4.92 -23.42
C ALA A 386 10.91 -3.61 -23.20
N GLY A 387 10.84 -3.09 -21.98
CA GLY A 387 11.73 -2.04 -21.50
C GLY A 387 11.98 -2.22 -20.00
N SER A 388 12.69 -1.28 -19.39
CA SER A 388 12.92 -1.26 -17.95
C SER A 388 12.98 0.15 -17.40
N MET A 389 12.71 0.26 -16.11
CA MET A 389 13.09 1.40 -15.30
C MET A 389 13.99 0.92 -14.16
N ASP A 390 14.80 1.84 -13.63
CA ASP A 390 15.58 1.60 -12.42
C ASP A 390 14.70 2.03 -11.25
N LEU A 391 14.63 1.19 -10.22
CA LEU A 391 14.11 1.55 -8.92
C LEU A 391 15.25 1.63 -7.92
N PHE A 392 15.19 2.58 -7.01
CA PHE A 392 16.12 2.69 -5.89
C PHE A 392 15.33 2.50 -4.60
N LEU A 393 15.55 1.37 -3.93
CA LEU A 393 14.77 0.94 -2.78
C LEU A 393 15.72 0.68 -1.60
N LYS A 394 15.50 1.32 -0.45
CA LYS A 394 16.33 1.11 0.74
C LYS A 394 15.71 0.02 1.63
N PRO A 395 16.38 -1.13 1.84
CA PRO A 395 15.80 -2.26 2.57
C PRO A 395 15.33 -1.92 4.00
N ALA A 396 16.10 -1.08 4.71
CA ALA A 396 15.80 -0.61 6.06
C ALA A 396 14.45 0.13 6.23
N ASP A 397 13.87 0.72 5.17
CA ASP A 397 12.60 1.44 5.27
C ASP A 397 11.42 0.49 5.55
N GLY A 398 11.58 -0.78 5.18
CA GLY A 398 10.58 -1.83 5.31
C GLY A 398 9.80 -2.09 4.02
N LEU A 399 9.17 -3.27 3.94
CA LEU A 399 8.61 -3.80 2.68
C LEU A 399 7.56 -2.87 2.07
N TRP A 400 6.63 -2.33 2.88
CA TRP A 400 5.52 -1.53 2.36
C TRP A 400 5.91 -0.10 1.99
N ASP A 401 6.92 0.48 2.63
CA ASP A 401 7.44 1.80 2.26
C ASP A 401 8.21 1.71 0.95
N MET A 402 9.11 0.73 0.81
CA MET A 402 9.69 0.38 -0.51
C MET A 402 8.61 0.06 -1.55
N SER A 403 7.50 -0.59 -1.19
CA SER A 403 6.41 -0.89 -2.12
C SER A 403 5.62 0.36 -2.53
N ARG A 404 5.53 1.38 -1.65
CA ARG A 404 4.94 2.68 -1.99
C ARG A 404 5.91 3.49 -2.85
N GLU A 405 7.19 3.51 -2.49
CA GLU A 405 8.24 4.23 -3.21
C GLU A 405 8.45 3.67 -4.62
N ALA A 406 8.49 2.34 -4.79
CA ALA A 406 8.48 1.70 -6.11
C ALA A 406 7.25 2.11 -6.96
N GLY A 407 6.09 2.30 -6.31
CA GLY A 407 4.89 2.83 -6.94
C GLY A 407 5.02 4.31 -7.32
N ALA A 408 5.57 5.14 -6.44
CA ALA A 408 5.76 6.58 -6.63
C ALA A 408 6.81 6.89 -7.71
N GLN A 409 7.91 6.13 -7.76
CA GLN A 409 8.91 6.21 -8.83
C GLN A 409 8.29 5.84 -10.19
N LEU A 410 7.48 4.78 -10.26
CA LEU A 410 6.75 4.42 -11.49
C LEU A 410 5.73 5.50 -11.90
N GLN A 411 4.93 6.01 -10.96
CA GLN A 411 3.99 7.11 -11.23
C GLN A 411 4.70 8.39 -11.68
N THR A 412 5.88 8.69 -11.13
CA THR A 412 6.73 9.81 -11.56
C THR A 412 7.29 9.59 -12.97
N PHE A 413 7.74 8.37 -13.27
CA PHE A 413 8.24 7.97 -14.59
C PHE A 413 7.14 8.09 -15.67
N GLU A 414 5.94 7.60 -15.38
CA GLU A 414 4.78 7.73 -16.27
C GLU A 414 4.31 9.19 -16.39
N GLY A 415 4.13 9.89 -15.27
CA GLY A 415 3.63 11.27 -15.21
C GLY A 415 4.57 12.32 -15.83
N ARG A 416 5.88 12.06 -15.89
CA ARG A 416 6.87 12.90 -16.60
C ARG A 416 7.08 12.50 -18.06
N ASN A 417 6.32 11.54 -18.59
CA ASN A 417 6.52 10.93 -19.91
C ASN A 417 7.95 10.40 -20.13
N PHE A 418 8.58 9.87 -19.08
CA PHE A 418 9.92 9.30 -19.19
C PHE A 418 9.92 8.00 -20.02
N GLY A 419 8.78 7.32 -20.18
CA GLY A 419 8.66 6.18 -21.10
C GLY A 419 9.04 6.51 -22.55
N GLU A 420 8.50 7.61 -23.11
CA GLU A 420 8.87 8.09 -24.45
C GLU A 420 10.32 8.57 -24.49
N GLN A 421 10.75 9.33 -23.48
CA GLN A 421 12.10 9.92 -23.45
C GLN A 421 13.20 8.86 -23.28
N SER A 422 12.97 7.79 -22.51
CA SER A 422 13.87 6.64 -22.43
C SER A 422 14.04 5.96 -23.78
N VAL A 423 12.96 5.73 -24.53
CA VAL A 423 13.00 5.14 -25.87
C VAL A 423 13.76 6.06 -26.85
N ARG A 424 13.54 7.38 -26.78
CA ARG A 424 14.26 8.39 -27.58
C ARG A 424 15.76 8.42 -27.28
N VAL A 425 16.15 8.39 -26.00
CA VAL A 425 17.56 8.33 -25.58
C VAL A 425 18.20 7.00 -26.00
N PHE A 426 17.47 5.90 -25.90
CA PHE A 426 17.96 4.58 -26.27
C PHE A 426 18.17 4.41 -27.79
N ASP A 427 17.20 4.81 -28.61
CA ASP A 427 17.29 4.88 -30.08
C ASP A 427 18.54 5.68 -30.51
N TRP A 428 18.70 6.89 -29.94
CA TRP A 428 19.88 7.71 -30.18
C TRP A 428 21.19 7.03 -29.75
N ALA A 429 21.24 6.38 -28.59
CA ALA A 429 22.46 5.75 -28.09
C ALA A 429 22.86 4.51 -28.90
N VAL A 430 21.89 3.76 -29.44
CA VAL A 430 22.15 2.65 -30.39
C VAL A 430 22.71 3.18 -31.71
N ASP A 431 22.20 4.30 -32.23
CA ASP A 431 22.66 4.93 -33.48
C ASP A 431 23.99 5.71 -33.36
N ALA A 432 24.29 6.28 -32.19
CA ALA A 432 25.41 7.21 -31.97
C ALA A 432 26.58 6.64 -31.15
N MET A 433 26.36 5.61 -30.32
CA MET A 433 27.36 5.11 -29.36
C MET A 433 27.69 3.62 -29.48
N GLU A 434 27.16 2.91 -30.50
CA GLU A 434 27.31 1.45 -30.64
C GLU A 434 26.97 0.71 -29.32
N MET A 435 25.79 0.97 -28.73
CA MET A 435 25.39 0.48 -27.40
C MET A 435 25.71 -1.02 -27.15
N THR A 436 25.56 -1.89 -28.14
CA THR A 436 25.95 -3.32 -28.05
C THR A 436 27.42 -3.52 -27.68
N ARG A 437 28.34 -2.69 -28.21
CA ARG A 437 29.77 -2.71 -27.89
C ARG A 437 30.05 -2.12 -26.51
N LEU A 438 29.27 -1.14 -26.06
CA LEU A 438 29.37 -0.63 -24.68
C LEU A 438 28.96 -1.73 -23.68
N VAL A 439 27.84 -2.42 -23.91
CA VAL A 439 27.39 -3.56 -23.09
C VAL A 439 28.42 -4.68 -23.09
N GLU A 440 29.08 -4.96 -24.22
CA GLU A 440 30.17 -5.94 -24.30
C GLU A 440 31.37 -5.55 -23.44
N LEU A 441 31.83 -4.29 -23.54
CA LEU A 441 32.95 -3.78 -22.75
C LEU A 441 32.62 -3.76 -21.24
N GLU A 442 31.40 -3.39 -20.87
CA GLU A 442 30.95 -3.44 -19.48
C GLU A 442 30.77 -4.88 -18.97
N SER A 443 30.41 -5.84 -19.83
CA SER A 443 30.27 -7.25 -19.45
C SER A 443 31.55 -7.84 -18.85
N ASP A 444 32.72 -7.42 -19.35
CA ASP A 444 34.07 -7.80 -18.86
C ASP A 444 34.78 -6.68 -18.07
N ASN A 445 34.08 -5.62 -17.68
CA ASN A 445 34.64 -4.58 -16.82
C ASN A 445 35.00 -5.18 -15.45
N PRO A 446 36.26 -5.08 -14.98
CA PRO A 446 36.72 -5.76 -13.77
C PRO A 446 36.09 -5.26 -12.47
N PHE A 447 35.41 -4.11 -12.50
CA PHE A 447 34.72 -3.52 -11.35
C PHE A 447 33.22 -3.84 -11.33
N THR A 448 32.55 -3.80 -12.49
CA THR A 448 31.08 -3.95 -12.60
C THR A 448 30.65 -5.33 -13.09
N LEU A 449 31.49 -6.04 -13.86
CA LEU A 449 31.22 -7.37 -14.45
C LEU A 449 29.85 -7.46 -15.16
N GLY A 450 29.49 -6.38 -15.87
CA GLY A 450 28.22 -6.21 -16.58
C GLY A 450 27.00 -6.06 -15.67
N ARG A 451 27.18 -5.93 -14.36
CA ARG A 451 26.09 -5.74 -13.40
C ARG A 451 25.75 -4.26 -13.31
N ALA A 452 24.58 -3.91 -13.83
CA ALA A 452 24.03 -2.55 -13.74
C ALA A 452 22.96 -2.42 -12.64
N TYR A 453 22.57 -3.55 -12.03
CA TYR A 453 21.50 -3.67 -11.03
C TYR A 453 21.83 -4.82 -10.06
N CYS A 454 21.53 -4.62 -8.78
CA CYS A 454 21.72 -5.62 -7.74
C CYS A 454 20.84 -6.84 -8.01
N CYS A 455 19.56 -6.56 -8.25
CA CYS A 455 18.54 -7.53 -8.61
C CYS A 455 17.55 -6.90 -9.60
N GLY A 456 16.58 -7.70 -10.05
CA GLY A 456 15.51 -7.22 -10.93
C GLY A 456 14.25 -8.06 -10.82
N VAL A 457 13.13 -7.46 -11.19
CA VAL A 457 11.80 -8.07 -11.23
C VAL A 457 11.17 -7.84 -12.60
N SER A 458 10.64 -8.92 -13.19
CA SER A 458 9.67 -8.84 -14.27
C SER A 458 8.36 -9.47 -13.81
N ASN A 459 7.23 -8.83 -14.13
CA ASN A 459 5.91 -9.33 -13.77
C ASN A 459 4.94 -9.05 -14.92
N ALA A 460 4.71 -10.05 -15.76
CA ALA A 460 3.74 -9.95 -16.87
C ALA A 460 2.28 -10.10 -16.43
N GLY A 461 2.03 -10.28 -15.12
CA GLY A 461 0.69 -10.35 -14.56
C GLY A 461 -0.03 -11.67 -14.86
N LEU A 462 -1.30 -11.59 -15.21
CA LEU A 462 -2.21 -12.74 -15.29
C LEU A 462 -2.25 -13.35 -16.70
N TYR A 463 -1.82 -14.61 -16.80
CA TYR A 463 -2.18 -15.47 -17.93
C TYR A 463 -3.69 -15.76 -17.90
N ARG A 464 -4.38 -15.48 -19.01
CA ARG A 464 -5.84 -15.65 -19.15
C ARG A 464 -6.25 -16.82 -20.05
N GLY A 465 -5.29 -17.51 -20.66
CA GLY A 465 -5.54 -18.69 -21.49
C GLY A 465 -5.88 -19.93 -20.66
N SER A 466 -6.20 -21.02 -21.35
CA SER A 466 -6.54 -22.33 -20.77
C SER A 466 -5.56 -23.40 -21.21
N GLY A 467 -5.37 -24.45 -20.42
CA GLY A 467 -4.48 -25.57 -20.74
C GLY A 467 -3.09 -25.46 -20.10
N ALA A 468 -2.80 -24.37 -19.41
CA ALA A 468 -1.57 -24.15 -18.64
C ALA A 468 -1.88 -24.15 -17.13
N ALA A 469 -1.21 -25.03 -16.39
CA ALA A 469 -1.30 -25.13 -14.93
C ALA A 469 -0.28 -24.24 -14.22
N GLU A 470 0.92 -24.08 -14.79
CA GLU A 470 2.02 -23.23 -14.30
C GLU A 470 2.84 -22.71 -15.49
N MET A 471 3.49 -21.55 -15.36
CA MET A 471 4.33 -20.97 -16.41
C MET A 471 5.53 -20.24 -15.81
N TYR A 472 6.73 -20.62 -16.23
CA TYR A 472 7.99 -20.04 -15.81
C TYR A 472 8.63 -19.32 -17.00
N TYR A 473 9.24 -18.16 -16.77
CA TYR A 473 9.86 -17.32 -17.80
C TYR A 473 11.22 -16.83 -17.32
N ALA A 474 12.21 -16.70 -18.20
CA ALA A 474 13.44 -15.98 -17.88
C ALA A 474 14.06 -15.37 -19.15
N THR A 475 14.66 -14.19 -19.01
CA THR A 475 15.58 -13.59 -20.01
C THR A 475 17.01 -13.78 -19.50
N SER A 476 17.93 -14.17 -20.39
CA SER A 476 19.34 -14.36 -20.01
C SER A 476 19.98 -13.07 -19.48
N THR A 477 20.60 -13.16 -18.30
CA THR A 477 21.40 -12.08 -17.69
C THR A 477 22.89 -12.45 -17.59
N THR A 478 23.29 -13.54 -18.26
CA THR A 478 24.60 -14.20 -18.11
C THR A 478 25.76 -13.24 -18.39
N SER A 479 25.70 -12.49 -19.50
CA SER A 479 26.75 -11.52 -19.87
C SER A 479 26.59 -10.16 -19.18
N ALA A 480 25.40 -9.55 -19.25
CA ALA A 480 25.07 -8.26 -18.64
C ALA A 480 23.67 -8.27 -17.98
N GLY A 481 23.40 -7.31 -17.09
CA GLY A 481 22.06 -7.08 -16.51
C GLY A 481 22.03 -7.05 -14.99
N ALA A 482 20.98 -7.60 -14.39
CA ALA A 482 20.86 -7.78 -12.94
C ALA A 482 21.65 -9.01 -12.45
N SER A 483 22.13 -9.00 -11.20
CA SER A 483 22.82 -10.16 -10.62
C SER A 483 21.84 -11.29 -10.25
N PHE A 484 20.64 -10.94 -9.80
CA PHE A 484 19.49 -11.85 -9.63
C PHE A 484 18.27 -11.29 -10.35
N GLN A 485 17.67 -12.02 -11.28
CA GLN A 485 16.46 -11.59 -11.99
C GLN A 485 15.29 -12.51 -11.64
N ALA A 486 14.33 -12.01 -10.86
CA ALA A 486 13.09 -12.72 -10.52
C ALA A 486 12.01 -12.45 -11.57
N SER A 487 11.66 -13.47 -12.34
CA SER A 487 10.67 -13.38 -13.39
C SER A 487 9.37 -14.05 -12.98
N CYS A 488 8.27 -13.29 -12.98
CA CYS A 488 6.99 -13.68 -12.38
C CYS A 488 5.86 -13.75 -13.42
N VAL A 489 5.04 -14.80 -13.35
CA VAL A 489 3.80 -14.97 -14.12
C VAL A 489 2.71 -15.52 -13.21
N THR A 490 1.49 -14.98 -13.27
CA THR A 490 0.33 -15.53 -12.55
C THR A 490 -0.46 -16.48 -13.45
N VAL A 491 -0.59 -17.75 -13.07
CA VAL A 491 -1.33 -18.80 -13.81
C VAL A 491 -2.30 -19.50 -12.87
N GLN A 492 -3.58 -19.61 -13.25
CA GLN A 492 -4.65 -20.17 -12.40
C GLN A 492 -4.66 -19.61 -10.96
N GLY A 493 -4.28 -18.34 -10.78
CA GLY A 493 -4.17 -17.68 -9.48
C GLY A 493 -2.88 -17.96 -8.71
N LYS A 494 -2.07 -18.96 -9.07
CA LYS A 494 -0.72 -19.17 -8.51
C LYS A 494 0.26 -18.13 -9.07
N LEU A 495 1.26 -17.72 -8.29
CA LEU A 495 2.40 -16.94 -8.80
C LEU A 495 3.57 -17.87 -9.06
N CYS A 496 3.88 -18.11 -10.32
CA CYS A 496 5.06 -18.87 -10.75
C CYS A 496 6.24 -17.90 -10.89
N VAL A 497 7.39 -18.29 -10.33
CA VAL A 497 8.60 -17.47 -10.23
C VAL A 497 9.80 -18.29 -10.69
N SER A 498 10.60 -17.72 -11.58
CA SER A 498 11.92 -18.23 -11.93
C SER A 498 12.95 -17.14 -11.67
N VAL A 499 13.93 -17.43 -10.81
CA VAL A 499 15.06 -16.55 -10.52
C VAL A 499 16.24 -17.02 -11.35
N ASN A 500 16.80 -16.15 -12.20
CA ASN A 500 18.04 -16.44 -12.94
C ASN A 500 19.22 -15.57 -12.51
N ALA A 501 20.41 -16.17 -12.46
CA ALA A 501 21.65 -15.54 -12.01
C ALA A 501 22.88 -16.09 -12.77
N PRO A 502 23.98 -15.31 -12.91
CA PRO A 502 25.20 -15.75 -13.61
C PRO A 502 26.19 -16.46 -12.68
N ALA A 503 26.42 -17.77 -12.88
CA ALA A 503 27.62 -18.43 -12.37
C ALA A 503 28.86 -18.02 -13.18
N PRO A 504 30.08 -17.95 -12.60
CA PRO A 504 30.42 -18.13 -11.19
C PRO A 504 30.44 -16.81 -10.39
N LEU A 505 29.72 -15.77 -10.82
CA LEU A 505 29.54 -14.53 -10.04
C LEU A 505 28.64 -14.79 -8.83
N VAL A 506 27.59 -15.58 -9.04
CA VAL A 506 26.63 -16.06 -8.03
C VAL A 506 26.75 -17.59 -7.95
N THR A 507 26.75 -18.16 -6.74
CA THR A 507 26.75 -19.62 -6.55
C THR A 507 25.34 -20.21 -6.66
N ARG A 508 25.23 -21.53 -6.82
CA ARG A 508 23.92 -22.21 -6.83
C ARG A 508 23.19 -22.03 -5.50
N GLU A 509 23.91 -22.09 -4.38
CA GLU A 509 23.36 -21.86 -3.05
C GLU A 509 22.80 -20.43 -2.92
N GLN A 510 23.53 -19.41 -3.38
CA GLN A 510 23.06 -18.02 -3.37
C GLN A 510 21.82 -17.82 -4.26
N CYS A 511 21.78 -18.43 -5.45
CA CYS A 511 20.64 -18.37 -6.36
C CYS A 511 19.37 -19.00 -5.73
N GLU A 512 19.50 -20.19 -5.12
CA GLU A 512 18.41 -20.85 -4.41
C GLU A 512 18.00 -20.09 -3.13
N ALA A 513 18.95 -19.50 -2.41
CA ALA A 513 18.68 -18.68 -1.23
C ALA A 513 17.89 -17.42 -1.61
N PHE A 514 18.31 -16.68 -2.65
CA PHE A 514 17.57 -15.51 -3.15
C PHE A 514 16.14 -15.89 -3.54
N ALA A 515 15.95 -16.98 -4.30
CA ALA A 515 14.62 -17.44 -4.71
C ALA A 515 13.73 -17.83 -3.52
N THR A 516 14.33 -18.40 -2.47
CA THR A 516 13.63 -18.75 -1.23
C THR A 516 13.24 -17.51 -0.44
N LEU A 517 14.17 -16.56 -0.24
CA LEU A 517 13.94 -15.30 0.45
C LEU A 517 12.88 -14.45 -0.27
N PHE A 518 12.96 -14.33 -1.60
CA PHE A 518 12.01 -13.59 -2.42
C PHE A 518 10.56 -14.06 -2.22
N VAL A 519 10.33 -15.38 -2.22
CA VAL A 519 8.99 -15.94 -1.99
C VAL A 519 8.60 -15.93 -0.52
N ALA A 520 9.54 -16.05 0.42
CA ALA A 520 9.28 -15.89 1.85
C ALA A 520 8.82 -14.47 2.17
N GLU A 521 9.48 -13.44 1.65
CA GLU A 521 9.07 -12.03 1.80
C GLU A 521 7.66 -11.77 1.23
N ALA A 522 7.38 -12.28 0.03
CA ALA A 522 6.05 -12.20 -0.59
C ALA A 522 4.97 -12.95 0.22
N THR A 523 5.34 -14.04 0.90
CA THR A 523 4.44 -14.83 1.76
C THR A 523 4.20 -14.11 3.09
N ASN A 524 5.23 -13.56 3.72
CA ASN A 524 5.12 -12.78 4.95
C ASN A 524 4.28 -11.50 4.75
N ALA A 525 4.43 -10.85 3.58
CA ALA A 525 3.57 -9.74 3.15
C ALA A 525 2.11 -10.15 2.88
N ALA A 526 1.84 -11.44 2.63
CA ALA A 526 0.47 -11.95 2.53
C ALA A 526 -0.18 -12.10 3.92
N SER A 527 0.59 -12.49 4.95
CA SER A 527 0.10 -12.70 6.32
C SER A 527 0.06 -11.46 7.21
N SER A 528 0.69 -10.33 6.84
CA SER A 528 0.83 -9.16 7.74
C SER A 528 -0.47 -8.40 8.08
N VAL A 529 -1.63 -8.86 7.62
CA VAL A 529 -2.94 -8.27 7.98
C VAL A 529 -3.26 -8.44 9.47
N GLU A 530 -2.84 -9.54 10.10
CA GLU A 530 -3.08 -9.76 11.54
C GLU A 530 -2.03 -9.09 12.44
N GLU A 531 -0.78 -9.01 11.99
CA GLU A 531 0.35 -8.55 12.82
C GLU A 531 0.52 -7.02 12.78
N GLU A 532 0.22 -6.42 11.63
CA GLU A 532 0.58 -5.03 11.31
C GLU A 532 -0.56 -4.02 11.58
N ALA A 533 -1.70 -4.51 12.05
CA ALA A 533 -2.72 -3.70 12.73
C ALA A 533 -2.16 -3.04 14.01
N ASN A 534 -1.17 -3.69 14.66
CA ASN A 534 -0.46 -3.14 15.82
C ASN A 534 0.61 -2.09 15.43
N THR A 535 1.13 -2.13 14.21
CA THR A 535 2.24 -1.26 13.76
C THR A 535 1.78 -0.01 13.04
N LEU A 536 0.62 -0.06 12.35
CA LEU A 536 0.08 1.09 11.61
C LEU A 536 -0.25 2.30 12.54
N VAL A 537 -0.56 2.01 13.80
CA VAL A 537 -0.80 3.00 14.87
C VAL A 537 0.42 3.89 15.13
N LEU A 538 1.64 3.41 14.86
CA LEU A 538 2.89 4.10 15.21
C LEU A 538 3.47 4.96 14.09
N ARG A 539 3.27 4.60 12.81
CA ARG A 539 3.85 5.34 11.65
C ARG A 539 2.97 6.46 11.09
N ALA A 540 1.68 6.50 11.43
CA ALA A 540 0.77 7.55 10.95
C ALA A 540 1.02 8.94 11.59
N ALA A 541 2.00 9.06 12.50
CA ALA A 541 2.33 10.28 13.22
C ALA A 541 3.33 11.21 12.51
N ASP A 542 4.14 10.70 11.57
CA ASP A 542 5.37 11.40 11.14
C ASP A 542 5.29 12.13 9.76
N ASP A 543 4.52 11.65 8.78
CA ASP A 543 4.72 11.99 7.34
C ASP A 543 3.63 12.85 6.65
N ALA A 544 3.29 14.04 7.17
CA ALA A 544 2.31 14.96 6.53
C ALA A 544 2.90 16.32 6.07
N PRO A 545 3.30 16.47 4.78
CA PRO A 545 3.74 17.75 4.20
C PRO A 545 2.60 18.57 3.54
N ALA A 546 2.84 19.86 3.24
CA ALA A 546 1.79 20.89 3.28
C ALA A 546 1.50 21.68 1.97
N GLU A 547 0.20 21.77 1.64
CA GLU A 547 -0.58 22.93 1.11
C GLU A 547 -0.22 23.59 -0.24
N PRO A 548 -1.11 24.42 -0.85
CA PRO A 548 -2.51 24.80 -0.50
C PRO A 548 -3.54 24.37 -1.60
N VAL A 549 -4.85 24.70 -1.63
CA VAL A 549 -5.70 25.67 -0.90
C VAL A 549 -7.17 25.17 -0.76
N TYR A 550 -7.93 25.81 0.15
CA TYR A 550 -9.40 26.00 0.19
C TYR A 550 -10.42 24.84 0.36
N GLU A 551 -10.14 23.57 0.05
CA GLU A 551 -11.13 22.47 0.31
C GLU A 551 -10.86 21.66 1.61
N ASN A 552 -9.73 21.90 2.25
CA ASN A 552 -9.14 20.97 3.23
C ASN A 552 -9.91 20.76 4.54
N GLY A 553 -10.82 21.66 4.95
CA GLY A 553 -11.56 21.49 6.22
C GLY A 553 -12.48 20.28 6.24
N LEU A 554 -13.25 20.07 5.16
CA LEU A 554 -14.16 18.93 5.00
C LEU A 554 -13.41 17.63 4.68
N ILE A 555 -12.30 17.71 3.95
CA ILE A 555 -11.46 16.55 3.62
C ILE A 555 -10.70 16.07 4.87
N ALA A 556 -10.15 16.98 5.67
CA ALA A 556 -9.53 16.67 6.97
C ALA A 556 -10.55 16.06 7.95
N PHE A 557 -11.73 16.66 8.07
CA PHE A 557 -12.82 16.10 8.87
C PHE A 557 -13.23 14.70 8.37
N GLY A 558 -13.39 14.54 7.05
CA GLY A 558 -13.76 13.28 6.42
C GLY A 558 -12.70 12.17 6.55
N LEU A 559 -11.41 12.50 6.51
CA LEU A 559 -10.30 11.58 6.78
C LEU A 559 -10.24 11.19 8.26
N GLY A 560 -10.37 12.14 9.19
CA GLY A 560 -10.46 11.86 10.63
C GLY A 560 -11.66 10.97 10.97
N ALA A 561 -12.81 11.22 10.32
CA ALA A 561 -14.01 10.39 10.41
C ALA A 561 -13.79 8.99 9.82
N ALA A 562 -13.27 8.88 8.60
CA ALA A 562 -13.04 7.59 7.95
C ALA A 562 -12.04 6.70 8.72
N LEU A 563 -11.02 7.30 9.34
CA LEU A 563 -10.05 6.59 10.17
C LEU A 563 -10.65 6.16 11.51
N GLY A 564 -11.32 7.08 12.24
CA GLY A 564 -11.95 6.77 13.52
C GLY A 564 -13.08 5.73 13.41
N LEU A 565 -13.95 5.87 12.40
CA LEU A 565 -15.01 4.92 12.09
C LEU A 565 -14.45 3.60 11.53
N GLY A 566 -13.36 3.66 10.75
CA GLY A 566 -12.73 2.49 10.14
C GLY A 566 -12.12 1.53 11.17
N ALA A 567 -11.52 2.05 12.23
CA ALA A 567 -10.92 1.26 13.31
C ALA A 567 -11.93 0.36 14.05
N HIS A 568 -13.21 0.72 14.08
CA HIS A 568 -14.29 -0.08 14.69
C HIS A 568 -15.49 -0.26 13.74
N ALA A 569 -15.21 -0.40 12.45
CA ALA A 569 -16.23 -0.44 11.39
C ALA A 569 -17.42 -1.41 11.65
N PRO A 570 -17.23 -2.62 12.25
CA PRO A 570 -18.36 -3.49 12.58
C PRO A 570 -19.36 -2.84 13.56
N ALA A 571 -18.87 -2.27 14.67
CA ALA A 571 -19.72 -1.64 15.69
C ALA A 571 -20.44 -0.38 15.14
N VAL A 572 -19.77 0.38 14.29
CA VAL A 572 -20.36 1.53 13.57
C VAL A 572 -21.46 1.08 12.60
N LEU A 573 -21.26 -0.02 11.88
CA LEU A 573 -22.27 -0.58 10.97
C LEU A 573 -23.50 -1.09 11.73
N ASP A 574 -23.31 -1.74 12.87
CA ASP A 574 -24.40 -2.23 13.71
C ASP A 574 -25.18 -1.06 14.35
N PHE A 575 -24.48 0.00 14.80
CA PHE A 575 -25.09 1.25 15.26
C PHE A 575 -26.00 1.88 14.19
N LEU A 576 -25.50 2.05 12.97
CA LEU A 576 -26.27 2.64 11.87
C LEU A 576 -27.49 1.79 11.50
N GLN A 577 -27.38 0.46 11.58
CA GLN A 577 -28.51 -0.44 11.40
C GLN A 577 -29.54 -0.35 12.54
N GLY A 578 -29.09 -0.15 13.79
CA GLY A 578 -29.96 0.07 14.95
C GLY A 578 -30.77 1.38 14.82
N VAL A 579 -30.09 2.48 14.46
CA VAL A 579 -30.75 3.78 14.20
C VAL A 579 -31.75 3.68 13.05
N ALA A 580 -31.40 3.00 11.95
CA ALA A 580 -32.32 2.78 10.84
C ALA A 580 -33.55 1.93 11.22
N ARG A 581 -33.39 0.94 12.11
CA ARG A 581 -34.50 0.14 12.68
C ARG A 581 -35.39 0.98 13.59
N SER A 582 -34.83 1.82 14.46
CA SER A 582 -35.55 2.74 15.34
C SER A 582 -36.41 3.75 14.55
N ALA A 583 -35.83 4.33 13.49
CA ALA A 583 -36.51 5.22 12.55
C ALA A 583 -37.72 4.56 11.86
N ALA A 584 -37.58 3.30 11.43
CA ALA A 584 -38.65 2.54 10.79
C ALA A 584 -39.84 2.27 11.74
N ASN A 585 -39.60 2.30 13.06
CA ASN A 585 -40.61 2.15 14.11
C ASN A 585 -41.22 3.49 14.59
N GLY A 586 -40.88 4.62 13.95
CA GLY A 586 -41.42 5.94 14.27
C GLY A 586 -40.67 6.71 15.38
N GLY A 587 -39.46 6.26 15.75
CA GLY A 587 -38.57 7.03 16.63
C GLY A 587 -37.99 8.27 15.94
N ASP A 588 -37.58 9.27 16.73
CA ASP A 588 -36.86 10.43 16.21
C ASP A 588 -35.42 10.02 15.83
N LEU A 589 -35.13 10.07 14.53
CA LEU A 589 -33.82 9.82 13.93
C LEU A 589 -32.69 10.68 14.50
N LEU A 590 -32.99 11.91 14.95
CA LEU A 590 -32.00 12.90 15.35
C LEU A 590 -31.76 12.93 16.86
N ALA A 591 -32.71 12.46 17.68
CA ALA A 591 -32.58 12.51 19.14
C ALA A 591 -31.40 11.68 19.67
N PRO A 592 -31.17 10.40 19.27
CA PRO A 592 -29.97 9.66 19.67
C PRO A 592 -28.71 10.35 19.15
N TYR A 593 -28.72 10.81 17.89
CA TYR A 593 -27.56 11.44 17.27
C TYR A 593 -27.13 12.72 18.00
N GLY A 594 -28.09 13.55 18.44
CA GLY A 594 -27.84 14.75 19.25
C GLY A 594 -27.29 14.45 20.64
N PHE A 595 -27.85 13.44 21.33
CA PHE A 595 -27.35 12.96 22.62
C PHE A 595 -25.90 12.50 22.52
N TRP A 596 -25.60 11.60 21.56
CA TRP A 596 -24.27 11.08 21.32
C TRP A 596 -23.27 12.18 20.93
N LEU A 597 -23.63 13.06 19.99
CA LEU A 597 -22.76 14.15 19.52
C LEU A 597 -22.37 15.12 20.64
N PHE A 598 -23.30 15.44 21.56
CA PHE A 598 -23.02 16.33 22.68
C PHE A 598 -21.92 15.76 23.59
N PHE A 599 -22.15 14.58 24.16
CA PHE A 599 -21.22 14.00 25.13
C PHE A 599 -19.89 13.54 24.49
N ALA A 600 -19.92 12.98 23.29
CA ALA A 600 -18.70 12.64 22.55
C ALA A 600 -17.82 13.85 22.22
N THR A 601 -18.41 15.05 22.10
CA THR A 601 -17.65 16.30 21.93
C THR A 601 -17.10 16.80 23.27
N MET A 602 -17.88 16.73 24.34
CA MET A 602 -17.52 17.30 25.64
C MET A 602 -16.54 16.43 26.44
N HIS A 603 -16.63 15.09 26.36
CA HIS A 603 -15.81 14.20 27.18
C HIS A 603 -14.29 14.31 26.91
N PRO A 604 -13.81 14.37 25.63
CA PRO A 604 -12.39 14.59 25.35
C PRO A 604 -11.89 15.98 25.73
N LEU A 605 -12.76 17.00 25.65
CA LEU A 605 -12.43 18.38 26.01
C LEU A 605 -12.27 18.58 27.52
N ILE A 606 -13.04 17.85 28.33
CA ILE A 606 -12.98 17.98 29.80
C ILE A 606 -11.92 17.06 30.39
N GLY A 607 -11.95 15.76 30.09
CA GLY A 607 -10.99 14.79 30.64
C GLY A 607 -9.58 14.98 30.06
N GLY A 608 -9.43 14.76 28.75
CA GLY A 608 -8.13 14.78 28.07
C GLY A 608 -7.47 16.16 28.03
N ALA A 609 -8.20 17.17 27.54
CA ALA A 609 -7.63 18.52 27.43
C ALA A 609 -7.54 19.23 28.80
N GLY A 610 -8.51 19.07 29.70
CA GLY A 610 -8.49 19.73 31.01
C GLY A 610 -7.33 19.29 31.91
N VAL A 611 -7.09 17.99 32.02
CA VAL A 611 -5.98 17.44 32.84
C VAL A 611 -4.64 17.60 32.10
N GLY A 612 -4.60 17.33 30.80
CA GLY A 612 -3.38 17.40 29.99
C GLY A 612 -2.83 18.81 29.77
N LEU A 613 -3.69 19.82 29.54
CA LEU A 613 -3.26 21.23 29.47
C LEU A 613 -2.64 21.68 30.79
N GLY A 614 -3.13 21.16 31.92
CA GLY A 614 -2.53 21.35 33.23
C GLY A 614 -1.03 21.03 33.21
N GLU A 615 -0.68 19.78 32.89
CA GLU A 615 0.72 19.34 32.89
C GLU A 615 1.60 20.10 31.88
N VAL A 616 1.07 20.41 30.69
CA VAL A 616 1.78 21.20 29.65
C VAL A 616 2.06 22.63 30.12
N MET A 617 1.13 23.28 30.84
CA MET A 617 1.35 24.60 31.44
C MET A 617 2.44 24.56 32.53
N TRP A 618 2.45 23.53 33.38
CA TRP A 618 3.45 23.38 34.44
C TRP A 618 4.84 22.97 33.94
N GLY A 619 4.93 22.36 32.75
CA GLY A 619 6.19 22.00 32.09
C GLY A 619 6.95 23.17 31.44
N PHE A 620 6.37 24.37 31.36
CA PHE A 620 6.92 25.46 30.55
C PHE A 620 8.31 25.95 31.04
N PRO A 621 9.33 26.01 30.16
CA PRO A 621 10.68 26.40 30.56
C PRO A 621 10.73 27.80 31.18
N GLY A 622 11.17 27.87 32.44
CA GLY A 622 11.26 29.11 33.23
C GLY A 622 10.17 29.27 34.29
N TYR A 623 8.96 28.73 34.08
CA TYR A 623 7.93 28.69 35.13
C TYR A 623 8.26 27.58 36.16
N SER A 624 8.71 26.42 35.67
CA SER A 624 9.22 25.29 36.47
C SER A 624 10.50 25.60 37.28
N ALA A 625 11.16 26.74 37.03
CA ALA A 625 12.35 27.18 37.75
C ALA A 625 12.05 28.13 38.94
N LEU A 626 10.80 28.57 39.09
CA LEU A 626 10.34 29.34 40.25
C LEU A 626 10.10 28.42 41.46
N SER A 627 10.16 28.97 42.68
CA SER A 627 9.68 28.25 43.87
C SER A 627 8.16 28.13 43.84
N GLU A 628 7.60 27.10 44.48
CA GLU A 628 6.15 26.82 44.45
C GLU A 628 5.29 28.03 44.85
N ALA A 629 5.66 28.71 45.94
CA ALA A 629 4.99 29.92 46.40
C ALA A 629 5.11 31.12 45.44
N ALA A 630 6.13 31.14 44.57
CA ALA A 630 6.28 32.17 43.52
C ALA A 630 5.51 31.81 42.24
N GLN A 631 5.27 30.52 41.97
CA GLN A 631 4.40 30.06 40.89
C GLN A 631 2.94 30.43 41.18
N ASP A 632 2.44 30.07 42.36
CA ASP A 632 1.05 30.36 42.77
C ASP A 632 0.72 31.86 42.84
N ALA A 633 1.73 32.71 43.04
CA ALA A 633 1.57 34.16 43.07
C ALA A 633 1.68 34.84 41.69
N ALA A 634 2.24 34.17 40.68
CA ALA A 634 2.47 34.73 39.35
C ALA A 634 1.28 34.57 38.38
N GLY A 635 0.39 33.62 38.66
CA GLY A 635 -0.67 33.21 37.72
C GLY A 635 -0.13 32.47 36.50
N PRO A 636 -0.92 32.29 35.44
CA PRO A 636 -0.42 31.66 34.22
C PRO A 636 0.65 32.58 33.62
N PRO A 637 1.80 32.04 33.15
CA PRO A 637 2.86 32.89 32.63
C PRO A 637 2.31 33.80 31.52
N LEU A 638 2.66 35.10 31.53
CA LEU A 638 2.25 36.03 30.48
C LEU A 638 2.63 35.53 29.08
N GLY A 639 3.73 34.76 28.99
CA GLY A 639 4.11 34.04 27.77
C GLY A 639 3.13 32.95 27.35
N PHE A 640 2.48 32.24 28.27
CA PHE A 640 1.42 31.28 27.95
C PHE A 640 0.15 31.99 27.46
N LEU A 641 -0.34 33.02 28.15
CA LEU A 641 -1.51 33.77 27.66
C LEU A 641 -1.24 34.44 26.30
N ALA A 642 -0.05 35.01 26.12
CA ALA A 642 0.38 35.55 24.83
C ALA A 642 0.51 34.44 23.77
N ALA A 643 0.99 33.24 24.13
CA ALA A 643 1.07 32.10 23.23
C ALA A 643 -0.33 31.53 22.89
N SER A 644 -1.29 31.50 23.80
CA SER A 644 -2.67 31.08 23.53
C SER A 644 -3.38 32.09 22.62
N VAL A 645 -3.18 33.40 22.83
CA VAL A 645 -3.68 34.44 21.93
C VAL A 645 -2.99 34.38 20.57
N ALA A 646 -1.67 34.17 20.53
CA ALA A 646 -0.91 34.02 19.29
C ALA A 646 -1.26 32.73 18.54
N ALA A 647 -1.51 31.61 19.24
CA ALA A 647 -1.97 30.35 18.66
C ALA A 647 -3.41 30.44 18.17
N SER A 648 -4.29 31.13 18.91
CA SER A 648 -5.66 31.42 18.45
C SER A 648 -5.65 32.34 17.23
N ALA A 649 -4.77 33.35 17.19
CA ALA A 649 -4.57 34.20 16.02
C ALA A 649 -3.93 33.42 14.85
N ALA A 650 -3.00 32.51 15.11
CA ALA A 650 -2.38 31.64 14.10
C ALA A 650 -3.41 30.65 13.53
N LEU A 651 -4.24 30.02 14.35
CA LEU A 651 -5.39 29.23 13.92
C LEU A 651 -6.40 30.09 13.15
N ALA A 652 -6.69 31.31 13.58
CA ALA A 652 -7.59 32.20 12.84
C ALA A 652 -7.03 32.67 11.49
N SER A 653 -5.71 32.71 11.32
CA SER A 653 -5.03 33.24 10.12
C SER A 653 -4.42 32.17 9.19
N ASN A 654 -4.21 30.94 9.66
CA ASN A 654 -3.54 29.88 8.91
C ASN A 654 -4.46 28.68 8.64
N ALA A 655 -4.74 28.41 7.37
CA ALA A 655 -5.63 27.35 6.93
C ALA A 655 -5.09 25.93 7.20
N LEU A 656 -3.77 25.72 7.16
CA LEU A 656 -3.14 24.44 7.51
C LEU A 656 -3.38 24.11 8.98
N LEU A 657 -3.14 25.08 9.88
CA LEU A 657 -3.33 24.88 11.32
C LEU A 657 -4.80 24.59 11.67
N ARG A 658 -5.76 25.23 10.98
CA ARG A 658 -7.19 24.87 11.13
C ARG A 658 -7.50 23.47 10.63
N SER A 659 -6.95 23.07 9.49
CA SER A 659 -7.22 21.76 8.89
C SER A 659 -6.58 20.64 9.72
N ALA A 660 -5.37 20.85 10.24
CA ALA A 660 -4.70 19.93 11.17
C ALA A 660 -5.44 19.84 12.52
N ALA A 661 -5.83 20.97 13.12
CA ALA A 661 -6.64 20.96 14.35
C ALA A 661 -8.00 20.29 14.13
N GLY A 662 -8.65 20.53 12.98
CA GLY A 662 -9.89 19.86 12.58
C GLY A 662 -9.71 18.35 12.37
N PHE A 663 -8.63 17.92 11.71
CA PHE A 663 -8.28 16.50 11.55
C PHE A 663 -8.09 15.81 12.91
N VAL A 664 -7.26 16.38 13.79
CA VAL A 664 -6.95 15.81 15.11
C VAL A 664 -8.20 15.78 16.00
N ALA A 665 -8.99 16.85 16.03
CA ALA A 665 -10.26 16.88 16.76
C ALA A 665 -11.26 15.84 16.22
N SER A 666 -11.33 15.65 14.90
CA SER A 666 -12.19 14.65 14.28
C SER A 666 -11.72 13.23 14.59
N LEU A 667 -10.42 12.96 14.49
CA LEU A 667 -9.84 11.64 14.79
C LEU A 667 -10.04 11.27 16.26
N ALA A 668 -9.83 12.22 17.19
CA ALA A 668 -10.11 12.02 18.61
C ALA A 668 -11.60 11.77 18.85
N PHE A 669 -12.48 12.60 18.29
CA PHE A 669 -13.94 12.45 18.41
C PHE A 669 -14.42 11.09 17.87
N PHE A 670 -14.14 10.78 16.60
CA PHE A 670 -14.61 9.54 15.98
C PHE A 670 -13.92 8.30 16.56
N GLY A 671 -12.66 8.39 17.01
CA GLY A 671 -11.98 7.31 17.73
C GLY A 671 -12.61 7.02 19.09
N THR A 672 -12.91 8.05 19.91
CA THR A 672 -13.59 7.90 21.20
C THR A 672 -15.00 7.34 21.02
N VAL A 673 -15.79 7.85 20.06
CA VAL A 673 -17.13 7.31 19.76
C VAL A 673 -17.05 5.85 19.33
N SER A 674 -16.14 5.53 18.41
CA SER A 674 -16.12 4.20 17.77
C SER A 674 -15.55 3.12 18.69
N SER A 675 -14.56 3.45 19.54
CA SER A 675 -14.08 2.55 20.60
C SER A 675 -15.13 2.32 21.68
N GLY A 676 -15.94 3.33 21.98
CA GLY A 676 -17.12 3.18 22.83
C GLY A 676 -18.20 2.29 22.23
N LEU A 677 -18.55 2.47 20.95
CA LEU A 677 -19.51 1.59 20.25
C LEU A 677 -19.06 0.13 20.25
N ALA A 678 -17.75 -0.11 20.25
CA ALA A 678 -17.16 -1.45 20.35
C ALA A 678 -17.04 -1.99 21.78
N GLY A 679 -17.37 -1.20 22.82
CA GLY A 679 -17.21 -1.56 24.23
C GLY A 679 -15.74 -1.68 24.68
N THR A 680 -14.81 -1.05 23.95
CA THR A 680 -13.35 -1.18 24.18
C THR A 680 -12.70 0.03 24.85
N SER A 681 -13.47 1.07 25.17
CA SER A 681 -12.96 2.26 25.88
C SER A 681 -13.10 2.14 27.40
N GLY A 682 -12.17 2.80 28.12
CA GLY A 682 -12.09 2.79 29.58
C GLY A 682 -11.48 1.49 30.12
N ASP A 683 -10.92 1.56 31.33
CA ASP A 683 -10.40 0.37 32.01
C ASP A 683 -11.54 -0.64 32.20
N ASN A 684 -11.40 -1.82 31.56
CA ASN A 684 -12.32 -2.96 31.57
C ASN A 684 -13.72 -2.75 30.96
N GLY A 685 -13.90 -1.80 30.03
CA GLY A 685 -15.18 -1.61 29.31
C GLY A 685 -16.23 -0.84 30.13
N SER A 686 -15.75 0.06 31.00
CA SER A 686 -16.54 1.06 31.71
C SER A 686 -17.18 2.11 30.80
N LEU A 687 -16.70 2.24 29.56
CA LEU A 687 -17.29 3.09 28.52
C LEU A 687 -17.85 2.21 27.40
N ASN A 688 -19.05 1.66 27.60
CA ASN A 688 -19.77 0.84 26.61
C ASN A 688 -20.92 1.63 25.95
N LEU A 689 -20.89 1.75 24.63
CA LEU A 689 -21.91 2.44 23.83
C LEU A 689 -22.64 1.46 22.88
N SER A 690 -22.45 0.15 23.02
CA SER A 690 -23.05 -0.85 22.11
C SER A 690 -24.58 -0.89 22.25
N LEU A 691 -25.29 -0.61 21.15
CA LEU A 691 -26.76 -0.47 21.13
C LEU A 691 -27.55 -1.79 21.20
N ASP A 692 -26.90 -2.93 20.95
CA ASP A 692 -27.42 -4.30 21.10
C ASP A 692 -26.27 -5.14 21.70
N ASP A 693 -26.47 -5.85 22.82
CA ASP A 693 -25.42 -6.64 23.49
C ASP A 693 -25.06 -7.92 22.70
N ALA A 694 -24.26 -7.77 21.64
CA ALA A 694 -23.63 -8.89 20.95
C ALA A 694 -22.56 -9.55 21.86
N PRO A 695 -22.30 -10.87 21.75
CA PRO A 695 -21.50 -11.58 22.75
C PRO A 695 -20.02 -11.17 22.72
N VAL A 696 -19.58 -10.44 23.74
CA VAL A 696 -18.15 -10.16 23.96
C VAL A 696 -17.39 -11.47 24.18
N ALA A 697 -16.42 -11.72 23.30
CA ALA A 697 -15.36 -12.73 23.37
C ALA A 697 -15.58 -13.91 24.35
N GLY A 698 -16.50 -14.82 24.00
CA GLY A 698 -16.60 -16.13 24.66
C GLY A 698 -17.41 -16.21 25.96
N LYS A 699 -18.05 -15.13 26.42
CA LYS A 699 -19.04 -15.20 27.51
C LYS A 699 -20.46 -15.02 26.99
N VAL A 700 -21.23 -16.12 26.99
CA VAL A 700 -22.65 -16.11 26.61
C VAL A 700 -23.48 -15.44 27.71
N VAL A 701 -24.03 -14.27 27.41
CA VAL A 701 -25.25 -13.79 28.09
C VAL A 701 -26.44 -14.39 27.32
N GLN A 702 -27.27 -15.20 27.99
CA GLN A 702 -28.45 -15.80 27.37
C GLN A 702 -29.62 -14.80 27.33
N GLY A 703 -29.90 -14.25 26.15
CA GLY A 703 -31.16 -13.55 25.86
C GLY A 703 -30.99 -12.33 24.96
N ASP A 704 -31.95 -12.12 24.06
CA ASP A 704 -32.14 -10.86 23.31
C ASP A 704 -32.49 -9.72 24.30
N LEU A 705 -31.47 -9.06 24.84
CA LEU A 705 -31.63 -7.85 25.65
C LEU A 705 -31.83 -6.65 24.72
N ARG A 706 -33.10 -6.31 24.47
CA ARG A 706 -33.48 -5.13 23.67
C ARG A 706 -34.20 -4.11 24.55
N GLY A 707 -33.72 -2.87 24.52
CA GLY A 707 -34.35 -1.72 25.18
C GLY A 707 -34.03 -1.58 26.67
N CYS A 708 -34.65 -0.58 27.30
CA CYS A 708 -34.51 -0.28 28.72
C CYS A 708 -35.51 -1.09 29.56
N PRO A 709 -35.13 -1.60 30.75
CA PRO A 709 -36.06 -2.31 31.61
C PRO A 709 -37.03 -1.30 32.25
N SER A 710 -38.31 -1.66 32.33
CA SER A 710 -39.28 -0.86 33.07
C SER A 710 -38.95 -0.88 34.57
N TYR A 711 -39.34 0.18 35.29
CA TYR A 711 -39.08 0.30 36.73
C TYR A 711 -39.51 -0.95 37.52
N GLY A 712 -40.66 -1.55 37.17
CA GLY A 712 -41.17 -2.75 37.82
C GLY A 712 -40.34 -4.03 37.61
N GLN A 713 -39.42 -4.06 36.64
CA GLN A 713 -38.51 -5.20 36.40
C GLN A 713 -37.26 -5.14 37.28
N VAL A 714 -36.77 -3.93 37.61
CA VAL A 714 -35.57 -3.73 38.44
C VAL A 714 -35.89 -3.48 39.92
N LYS A 715 -37.00 -2.78 40.20
CA LYS A 715 -37.41 -2.31 41.55
C LYS A 715 -37.35 -3.43 42.60
N GLN A 716 -36.58 -3.20 43.66
CA GLN A 716 -36.49 -4.12 44.79
C GLN A 716 -37.64 -3.94 45.80
N PRO A 717 -37.99 -4.99 46.58
CA PRO A 717 -39.03 -4.91 47.62
C PRO A 717 -38.78 -3.87 48.72
N SER A 718 -37.55 -3.39 48.87
CA SER A 718 -37.14 -2.27 49.75
C SER A 718 -37.86 -0.95 49.43
N MET A 719 -38.18 -0.75 48.14
CA MET A 719 -38.88 0.41 47.57
C MET A 719 -40.41 0.37 47.77
N ASN A 720 -40.92 -0.59 48.54
CA ASN A 720 -42.32 -0.59 48.97
C ASN A 720 -42.52 0.45 50.08
N GLY A 721 -43.43 1.39 49.85
CA GLY A 721 -43.59 2.57 50.72
C GLY A 721 -42.37 3.49 50.70
N PHE A 722 -41.76 3.67 49.52
CA PHE A 722 -40.72 4.67 49.33
C PHE A 722 -41.26 6.09 49.56
N ASP A 723 -40.49 6.89 50.28
CA ASP A 723 -40.80 8.24 50.72
C ASP A 723 -39.66 9.15 50.25
N VAL A 724 -39.90 9.84 49.14
CA VAL A 724 -38.92 10.71 48.49
C VAL A 724 -38.39 11.80 49.42
N THR A 725 -39.15 12.21 50.44
CA THR A 725 -38.69 13.23 51.39
C THR A 725 -37.53 12.77 52.27
N LYS A 726 -37.37 11.44 52.48
CA LYS A 726 -36.24 10.82 53.19
C LYS A 726 -35.01 10.62 52.30
N TYR A 727 -35.15 10.85 51.00
CA TYR A 727 -34.05 10.80 50.05
C TYR A 727 -33.29 12.13 49.96
N LYS A 728 -33.87 13.23 50.44
CA LYS A 728 -33.25 14.56 50.52
C LYS A 728 -31.91 14.59 51.26
N GLY A 729 -31.08 15.57 50.93
CA GLY A 729 -29.73 15.82 51.45
C GLY A 729 -28.66 14.96 50.78
N ARG A 730 -27.41 15.25 51.11
CA ARG A 730 -26.21 14.67 50.51
C ARG A 730 -26.14 13.15 50.48
N TRP A 731 -25.72 12.64 49.32
CA TRP A 731 -25.25 11.28 49.09
C TRP A 731 -23.81 11.34 48.57
N TYR A 732 -23.03 10.34 48.95
CA TYR A 732 -21.70 10.06 48.42
C TYR A 732 -21.82 8.88 47.46
N GLU A 733 -21.31 9.04 46.25
CA GLU A 733 -21.26 7.96 45.28
C GLU A 733 -19.99 7.12 45.49
N HIS A 734 -20.14 5.80 45.54
CA HIS A 734 -19.05 4.86 45.82
C HIS A 734 -18.64 4.03 44.62
N ALA A 735 -19.55 3.82 43.68
CA ALA A 735 -19.24 3.27 42.37
C ALA A 735 -20.32 3.67 41.37
N TYR A 736 -19.96 3.77 40.10
CA TYR A 736 -20.90 4.06 39.03
C TYR A 736 -20.60 3.30 37.74
N HIS A 737 -21.62 3.17 36.88
CA HIS A 737 -21.50 2.77 35.48
C HIS A 737 -22.28 3.80 34.67
N ASP A 738 -21.59 4.83 34.22
CA ASP A 738 -22.13 5.96 33.47
C ASP A 738 -20.97 6.47 32.61
N TRP A 739 -21.11 6.40 31.28
CA TRP A 739 -20.06 6.81 30.35
C TRP A 739 -19.96 8.33 30.18
N THR A 740 -20.96 9.08 30.65
CA THR A 740 -20.98 10.54 30.62
C THR A 740 -20.24 11.15 31.82
N GLN A 741 -19.93 10.32 32.84
CA GLN A 741 -19.26 10.72 34.07
C GLN A 741 -17.76 10.37 34.07
N PHE A 742 -16.94 11.37 34.42
CA PHE A 742 -15.47 11.32 34.33
C PHE A 742 -14.80 10.37 35.34
N ALA A 743 -14.04 9.38 34.87
CA ALA A 743 -13.30 8.46 35.73
C ALA A 743 -12.11 9.10 36.47
N GLU A 744 -11.74 10.33 36.08
CA GLU A 744 -10.64 11.09 36.65
C GLU A 744 -11.05 11.94 37.87
N VAL A 745 -12.34 11.98 38.23
CA VAL A 745 -12.84 12.72 39.41
C VAL A 745 -12.88 11.86 40.68
N TYR A 746 -13.00 12.54 41.83
CA TYR A 746 -13.09 11.98 43.18
C TYR A 746 -14.08 12.80 44.03
N ASP A 747 -14.46 12.28 45.19
CA ASP A 747 -15.45 12.89 46.10
C ASP A 747 -16.77 13.26 45.37
N THR A 748 -17.26 12.40 44.47
CA THR A 748 -18.57 12.61 43.81
C THR A 748 -19.70 12.58 44.84
N THR A 749 -20.51 13.63 44.86
CA THR A 749 -21.67 13.77 45.74
C THR A 749 -22.89 14.32 45.03
N LEU A 750 -24.06 13.85 45.43
CA LEU A 750 -25.37 14.31 44.97
C LEU A 750 -26.05 14.99 46.17
N ASP A 751 -26.26 16.31 46.14
CA ASP A 751 -26.99 17.02 47.20
C ASP A 751 -28.44 17.32 46.76
N ILE A 752 -29.34 16.43 47.19
CA ILE A 752 -30.70 16.36 46.65
C ILE A 752 -31.67 17.18 47.49
N ASP A 753 -32.36 18.13 46.87
CA ASP A 753 -33.49 18.85 47.45
C ASP A 753 -34.79 18.63 46.63
N LEU A 754 -35.91 18.97 47.26
CA LEU A 754 -37.24 19.02 46.65
C LEU A 754 -37.75 20.45 46.80
N ALA A 755 -38.15 21.05 45.68
CA ALA A 755 -38.75 22.37 45.67
C ALA A 755 -40.06 22.40 46.47
N ALA A 756 -40.54 23.60 46.79
CA ALA A 756 -41.74 23.81 47.61
C ALA A 756 -43.04 23.20 47.04
N ASP A 757 -43.06 22.80 45.77
CA ASP A 757 -44.18 22.10 45.13
C ASP A 757 -44.20 20.57 45.39
N GLY A 758 -43.11 20.01 45.93
CA GLY A 758 -42.94 18.56 46.15
C GLY A 758 -42.89 17.73 44.87
N ARG A 759 -42.67 18.35 43.71
CA ARG A 759 -42.68 17.74 42.38
C ARG A 759 -41.40 18.00 41.60
N THR A 760 -40.75 19.13 41.86
CA THR A 760 -39.45 19.44 41.28
C THR A 760 -38.35 18.93 42.22
N TRP A 761 -37.53 18.02 41.70
CA TRP A 761 -36.30 17.53 42.29
C TRP A 761 -35.14 18.41 41.80
N VAL A 762 -34.21 18.73 42.69
CA VAL A 762 -32.97 19.42 42.36
C VAL A 762 -31.84 18.60 42.94
N ASP A 763 -30.87 18.23 42.12
CA ASP A 763 -29.64 17.56 42.56
C ASP A 763 -28.44 18.45 42.24
N ASP A 764 -27.73 18.88 43.27
CA ASP A 764 -26.41 19.49 43.11
C ASP A 764 -25.36 18.38 42.94
N PHE A 765 -25.21 17.91 41.70
CA PHE A 765 -24.19 16.93 41.34
C PHE A 765 -22.81 17.59 41.37
N ALA A 766 -22.05 17.30 42.42
CA ALA A 766 -20.76 17.90 42.70
C ALA A 766 -19.63 16.86 42.57
N VAL A 767 -18.56 17.23 41.86
CA VAL A 767 -17.37 16.39 41.62
C VAL A 767 -16.09 17.17 41.87
N ARG A 768 -15.05 16.55 42.45
CA ARG A 768 -13.72 17.15 42.59
C ARG A 768 -12.74 16.46 41.65
N GLY A 769 -11.75 17.16 41.09
CA GLY A 769 -10.81 16.47 40.19
C GLY A 769 -9.51 17.21 39.91
N PRO A 770 -8.40 16.50 39.68
CA PRO A 770 -8.31 15.06 39.41
C PRO A 770 -8.10 14.21 40.68
N SER A 771 -8.33 12.89 40.55
CA SER A 771 -8.18 11.87 41.61
C SER A 771 -6.85 11.97 42.38
N PRO A 772 -6.84 11.62 43.69
CA PRO A 772 -5.61 11.64 44.46
C PRO A 772 -4.49 10.72 43.99
N ARG A 773 -4.83 9.68 43.21
CA ARG A 773 -3.84 8.78 42.58
C ARG A 773 -3.41 9.24 41.18
N ALA A 774 -4.19 10.11 40.54
CA ALA A 774 -3.91 10.68 39.23
C ALA A 774 -2.86 11.81 39.28
N ALA A 775 -1.58 11.43 39.49
CA ALA A 775 -0.38 12.26 39.35
C ALA A 775 -0.35 13.60 40.14
N PRO A 776 0.37 13.73 41.27
CA PRO A 776 0.35 14.92 42.16
C PRO A 776 0.55 16.34 41.57
N ARG A 777 0.94 16.47 40.29
CA ARG A 777 1.13 17.75 39.59
C ARG A 777 -0.15 18.27 38.92
N SER A 778 -1.02 17.36 38.46
CA SER A 778 -2.27 17.65 37.76
C SER A 778 -3.22 18.56 38.57
N TRP A 779 -3.28 18.31 39.89
CA TRP A 779 -4.03 19.06 40.90
C TRP A 779 -3.82 20.58 40.87
N ARG A 780 -2.58 21.04 40.64
CA ARG A 780 -2.26 22.47 40.61
C ARG A 780 -2.69 23.16 39.32
N GLY A 781 -2.90 22.38 38.24
CA GLY A 781 -3.36 22.86 36.93
C GLY A 781 -4.85 22.70 36.66
N SER A 782 -5.59 21.99 37.52
CA SER A 782 -6.99 21.67 37.30
C SER A 782 -7.94 22.82 37.66
N PRO A 783 -8.87 23.20 36.75
CA PRO A 783 -9.94 24.12 37.06
C PRO A 783 -10.96 23.53 38.05
N VAL A 784 -11.10 22.20 38.16
CA VAL A 784 -12.10 21.54 39.01
C VAL A 784 -11.54 20.97 40.33
N ALA A 785 -10.33 21.40 40.73
CA ALA A 785 -9.60 20.88 41.89
C ALA A 785 -10.36 20.89 43.22
N ASN A 786 -11.23 21.88 43.44
CA ASN A 786 -12.00 22.08 44.68
C ASN A 786 -13.48 21.71 44.57
N GLY A 787 -13.92 21.28 43.38
CA GLY A 787 -15.34 21.10 43.07
C GLY A 787 -15.72 21.75 41.75
N ALA A 788 -16.52 21.04 40.96
CA ALA A 788 -17.45 21.59 39.99
C ALA A 788 -18.86 21.11 40.40
N HIS A 789 -19.83 22.02 40.29
CA HIS A 789 -21.21 21.80 40.69
C HIS A 789 -22.10 21.89 39.44
N TYR A 790 -22.91 20.86 39.20
CA TYR A 790 -23.79 20.73 38.05
C TYR A 790 -25.21 20.51 38.55
N PRO A 791 -26.07 21.55 38.58
CA PRO A 791 -27.44 21.37 39.03
C PRO A 791 -28.25 20.59 37.98
N LEU A 792 -28.75 19.43 38.38
CA LEU A 792 -29.67 18.59 37.62
C LEU A 792 -31.09 18.80 38.15
N TYR A 793 -32.07 18.81 37.25
CA TYR A 793 -33.47 19.08 37.61
C TYR A 793 -34.33 17.88 37.23
N GLY A 794 -35.17 17.40 38.14
CA GLY A 794 -36.07 16.28 37.86
C GLY A 794 -37.52 16.62 38.12
N SER A 795 -38.42 15.93 37.41
CA SER A 795 -39.85 15.98 37.68
C SER A 795 -40.33 14.64 38.23
N LEU A 796 -41.02 14.71 39.38
CA LEU A 796 -41.59 13.58 40.10
C LEU A 796 -43.09 13.49 39.85
N ASP A 797 -43.57 12.27 39.59
CA ASP A 797 -44.98 11.93 39.78
C ASP A 797 -45.19 11.41 41.22
N PRO A 798 -45.99 12.10 42.07
CA PRO A 798 -46.30 11.62 43.41
C PRO A 798 -46.97 10.24 43.46
N ALA A 799 -47.57 9.76 42.37
CA ALA A 799 -48.10 8.39 42.26
C ALA A 799 -47.00 7.33 42.05
N LYS A 800 -45.79 7.75 41.66
CA LYS A 800 -44.63 6.92 41.32
C LYS A 800 -43.35 7.48 41.95
N PRO A 801 -43.24 7.59 43.29
CA PRO A 801 -42.19 8.36 43.94
C PRO A 801 -40.75 7.84 43.76
N GLY A 802 -40.55 6.68 43.13
CA GLY A 802 -39.24 6.14 42.76
C GLY A 802 -38.94 6.18 41.25
N GLU A 803 -39.82 6.77 40.44
CA GLU A 803 -39.62 7.05 39.02
C GLU A 803 -39.46 8.58 38.85
N LEU A 804 -38.24 9.03 38.55
CA LEU A 804 -37.92 10.42 38.25
C LEU A 804 -37.78 10.59 36.73
N LEU A 805 -38.25 11.71 36.19
CA LEU A 805 -37.84 12.18 34.86
C LEU A 805 -36.85 13.32 35.04
N GLU A 806 -35.58 12.98 34.91
CA GLU A 806 -34.44 13.87 35.10
C GLU A 806 -34.11 14.62 33.82
N SER A 807 -33.75 15.89 33.96
CA SER A 807 -33.44 16.85 32.90
C SER A 807 -32.03 17.39 33.17
N GLY A 808 -31.06 16.81 32.48
CA GLY A 808 -29.64 17.12 32.58
C GLY A 808 -28.99 17.12 31.21
N PHE A 809 -27.92 17.90 31.05
CA PHE A 809 -27.06 17.84 29.85
C PHE A 809 -27.82 17.96 28.50
N GLY A 810 -28.87 18.80 28.48
CA GLY A 810 -29.69 19.07 27.30
C GLY A 810 -30.74 18.02 26.95
N ASN A 811 -30.93 16.98 27.78
CA ASN A 811 -31.84 15.87 27.53
C ASN A 811 -32.73 15.56 28.74
N VAL A 812 -33.84 14.85 28.50
CA VAL A 812 -34.73 14.34 29.57
C VAL A 812 -34.75 12.82 29.52
N PHE A 813 -34.44 12.16 30.64
CA PHE A 813 -34.33 10.71 30.73
C PHE A 813 -34.95 10.15 32.03
N PRO A 814 -35.41 8.89 32.03
CA PRO A 814 -35.83 8.21 33.26
C PRO A 814 -34.64 7.96 34.18
N ASN A 815 -34.77 8.37 35.45
CA ASN A 815 -33.88 7.97 36.55
C ASN A 815 -34.74 7.21 37.60
N PHE A 816 -34.35 5.99 37.94
CA PHE A 816 -35.07 5.11 38.85
C PHE A 816 -34.30 4.89 40.14
N ILE A 817 -34.97 5.06 41.28
CA ILE A 817 -34.42 4.64 42.57
C ILE A 817 -34.83 3.17 42.76
N VAL A 818 -33.87 2.25 42.58
CA VAL A 818 -34.14 0.81 42.43
C VAL A 818 -34.17 0.06 43.76
N ASP A 819 -33.32 0.46 44.70
CA ASP A 819 -33.17 -0.16 46.01
C ASP A 819 -32.74 0.88 47.06
N VAL A 820 -33.18 0.72 48.31
CA VAL A 820 -32.67 1.47 49.47
C VAL A 820 -32.48 0.60 50.71
N THR A 821 -31.41 0.83 51.46
CA THR A 821 -31.24 0.29 52.83
C THR A 821 -31.75 1.30 53.88
N LYS A 822 -32.18 0.80 55.03
CA LYS A 822 -32.77 1.61 56.11
C LYS A 822 -31.99 1.44 57.41
N ASP A 823 -31.72 2.52 58.13
CA ASP A 823 -31.22 2.44 59.52
C ASP A 823 -32.31 2.00 60.50
N ALA A 824 -31.94 1.87 61.79
CA ALA A 824 -32.85 1.49 62.86
C ALA A 824 -33.99 2.51 63.11
N GLN A 825 -33.86 3.73 62.58
CA GLN A 825 -34.84 4.82 62.66
C GLN A 825 -35.71 4.90 61.40
N GLY A 826 -35.39 4.13 60.35
CA GLY A 826 -36.11 4.09 59.08
C GLY A 826 -35.77 5.24 58.13
N ASN A 827 -34.58 5.85 58.26
CA ASN A 827 -34.00 6.76 57.26
C ASN A 827 -33.20 5.95 56.22
N TYR A 828 -33.00 6.50 55.02
CA TYR A 828 -32.27 5.83 53.95
C TYR A 828 -30.76 6.02 54.10
N GLN A 829 -30.02 4.92 54.08
CA GLN A 829 -28.58 4.86 54.33
C GLN A 829 -27.77 4.56 53.07
N ASP A 830 -28.25 3.62 52.26
CA ASP A 830 -27.70 3.29 50.94
C ASP A 830 -28.82 3.34 49.89
N ALA A 831 -28.47 3.65 48.65
CA ALA A 831 -29.39 3.62 47.52
C ALA A 831 -28.71 3.17 46.22
N ILE A 832 -29.45 2.51 45.34
CA ILE A 832 -29.03 2.25 43.95
C ILE A 832 -29.93 3.08 43.04
N GLN A 833 -29.33 3.96 42.26
CA GLN A 833 -29.99 4.64 41.15
C GLN A 833 -29.72 3.90 39.83
N PHE A 834 -30.65 4.00 38.89
CA PHE A 834 -30.55 3.46 37.55
C PHE A 834 -31.22 4.38 36.55
N GLN A 835 -30.43 4.99 35.68
CA GLN A 835 -30.89 5.77 34.54
C GLN A 835 -30.85 4.88 33.29
N CYS A 836 -31.87 4.97 32.43
CA CYS A 836 -31.83 4.28 31.14
C CYS A 836 -32.69 5.03 30.12
N LEU A 837 -32.05 5.52 29.05
CA LEU A 837 -32.73 6.21 27.95
C LEU A 837 -32.92 5.24 26.77
N GLU A 838 -34.15 5.15 26.27
CA GLU A 838 -34.48 4.39 25.07
C GLU A 838 -35.03 5.32 23.99
N SER A 839 -34.67 5.09 22.72
CA SER A 839 -35.28 5.77 21.57
C SER A 839 -35.66 4.78 20.47
N GLY A 840 -36.96 4.62 20.25
CA GLY A 840 -37.54 3.75 19.22
C GLY A 840 -37.18 2.26 19.36
N GLY A 841 -37.12 1.74 20.59
CA GLY A 841 -36.82 0.33 20.88
C GLY A 841 -35.34 0.00 21.08
N VAL A 842 -34.46 1.01 21.16
CA VAL A 842 -33.01 0.86 21.29
C VAL A 842 -32.50 1.65 22.49
N ARG A 843 -31.69 1.02 23.35
CA ARG A 843 -31.05 1.65 24.52
C ARG A 843 -29.95 2.62 24.05
N VAL A 844 -30.05 3.88 24.44
CA VAL A 844 -29.17 4.99 24.04
C VAL A 844 -28.22 5.40 25.17
N PHE A 845 -28.59 5.17 26.42
CA PHE A 845 -27.78 5.47 27.61
C PHE A 845 -28.19 4.54 28.74
N GLU A 846 -27.21 4.11 29.54
CA GLU A 846 -27.43 3.54 30.86
C GLU A 846 -26.47 4.17 31.87
N GLY A 847 -27.02 4.46 33.05
CA GLY A 847 -26.34 5.05 34.20
C GLY A 847 -26.70 4.23 35.45
N ILE A 848 -25.73 3.83 36.27
CA ILE A 848 -25.95 3.19 37.57
C ILE A 848 -25.09 3.91 38.59
N ASN A 849 -25.67 4.29 39.73
CA ASN A 849 -24.95 4.99 40.80
C ASN A 849 -25.18 4.27 42.13
N PHE A 850 -24.10 3.89 42.82
CA PHE A 850 -24.13 3.29 44.16
C PHE A 850 -23.91 4.39 45.20
N LEU A 851 -24.98 4.80 45.85
CA LEU A 851 -25.01 5.96 46.73
C LEU A 851 -25.08 5.54 48.20
N SER A 852 -24.36 6.23 49.07
CA SER A 852 -24.44 6.07 50.53
C SER A 852 -24.47 7.41 51.26
N ARG A 853 -25.03 7.45 52.47
CA ARG A 853 -24.94 8.62 53.36
C ARG A 853 -23.55 8.80 53.97
N ASP A 854 -22.77 7.72 54.01
CA ASP A 854 -21.40 7.73 54.53
C ASP A 854 -20.40 8.02 53.41
N ARG A 855 -19.42 8.90 53.66
CA ARG A 855 -18.30 9.18 52.75
C ARG A 855 -17.32 8.02 52.60
N GLU A 856 -17.27 7.12 53.58
CA GLU A 856 -16.39 5.96 53.58
C GLU A 856 -17.20 4.66 53.52
N ILE A 857 -16.87 3.77 52.57
CA ILE A 857 -17.49 2.46 52.43
C ILE A 857 -16.46 1.35 52.71
N SER A 858 -16.88 0.32 53.44
CA SER A 858 -16.07 -0.89 53.60
C SER A 858 -16.19 -1.78 52.35
N PRO A 859 -15.15 -2.54 51.97
CA PRO A 859 -15.23 -3.45 50.82
C PRO A 859 -16.40 -4.44 50.90
N ALA A 860 -16.79 -4.87 52.10
CA ALA A 860 -17.93 -5.74 52.31
C ALA A 860 -19.29 -5.03 52.08
N ARG A 861 -19.42 -3.75 52.43
CA ARG A 861 -20.63 -2.97 52.15
C ARG A 861 -20.73 -2.66 50.65
N LEU A 862 -19.60 -2.34 49.99
CA LEU A 862 -19.54 -2.15 48.54
C LEU A 862 -19.88 -3.44 47.77
N GLN A 863 -19.35 -4.60 48.18
CA GLN A 863 -19.79 -5.90 47.64
C GLN A 863 -21.30 -6.10 47.82
N GLY A 864 -21.84 -5.70 48.97
CA GLY A 864 -23.27 -5.70 49.24
C GLY A 864 -24.10 -4.83 48.28
N PHE A 865 -23.55 -3.83 47.60
CA PHE A 865 -24.25 -3.12 46.51
C PHE A 865 -24.29 -3.97 45.24
N PHE A 866 -23.16 -4.53 44.80
CA PHE A 866 -23.10 -5.42 43.63
C PHE A 866 -24.06 -6.61 43.77
N ASP A 867 -24.15 -7.22 44.95
CA ASP A 867 -25.07 -8.33 45.24
C ASP A 867 -26.56 -7.89 45.10
N ARG A 868 -26.89 -6.65 45.51
CA ARG A 868 -28.25 -6.09 45.40
C ARG A 868 -28.59 -5.70 43.95
N ALA A 869 -27.64 -5.10 43.22
CA ALA A 869 -27.80 -4.79 41.80
C ALA A 869 -27.95 -6.06 40.93
N ALA A 870 -27.14 -7.09 41.19
CA ALA A 870 -27.27 -8.39 40.53
C ALA A 870 -28.65 -9.03 40.80
N LYS A 871 -29.14 -8.95 42.04
CA LYS A 871 -30.49 -9.39 42.42
C LYS A 871 -31.60 -8.55 41.77
N ALA A 872 -31.35 -7.27 41.48
CA ALA A 872 -32.23 -6.41 40.70
C ALA A 872 -32.19 -6.67 39.20
N GLY A 873 -31.43 -7.67 38.73
CA GLY A 873 -31.30 -7.97 37.31
C GLY A 873 -30.50 -6.92 36.53
N MET A 874 -29.74 -6.06 37.22
CA MET A 874 -28.97 -4.97 36.62
C MET A 874 -27.61 -5.42 36.08
N ALA A 875 -27.17 -6.65 36.36
CA ALA A 875 -25.89 -7.20 35.91
C ALA A 875 -25.66 -7.23 34.37
N PRO A 876 -26.70 -7.30 33.50
CA PRO A 876 -26.53 -7.11 32.06
C PRO A 876 -26.43 -5.64 31.62
N TYR A 877 -26.75 -4.69 32.49
CA TYR A 877 -26.76 -3.24 32.24
C TYR A 877 -25.54 -2.54 32.87
N GLY A 878 -24.38 -3.23 32.92
CA GLY A 878 -23.14 -2.70 33.48
C GLY A 878 -22.94 -2.84 35.01
N ALA A 879 -23.92 -3.36 35.77
CA ALA A 879 -23.83 -3.42 37.24
C ALA A 879 -22.88 -4.47 37.85
N ARG A 880 -21.88 -4.95 37.10
CA ARG A 880 -20.91 -5.95 37.57
C ARG A 880 -19.65 -5.30 38.15
N PRO A 881 -18.96 -5.94 39.11
CA PRO A 881 -17.72 -5.40 39.68
C PRO A 881 -16.60 -5.12 38.66
N ASP A 882 -16.61 -5.80 37.51
CA ASP A 882 -15.66 -5.60 36.41
C ASP A 882 -16.04 -4.45 35.45
N GLN A 883 -17.23 -3.88 35.58
CA GLN A 883 -17.79 -2.88 34.66
C GLN A 883 -18.12 -1.52 35.31
N MET A 884 -18.10 -1.44 36.64
CA MET A 884 -18.33 -0.20 37.39
C MET A 884 -17.01 0.45 37.80
N HIS A 885 -16.89 1.77 37.62
CA HIS A 885 -15.83 2.56 38.21
C HIS A 885 -16.08 2.70 39.72
N VAL A 886 -15.05 2.53 40.56
CA VAL A 886 -15.16 2.73 42.02
C VAL A 886 -14.63 4.11 42.36
N VAL A 887 -15.51 4.98 42.86
CA VAL A 887 -15.21 6.38 43.15
C VAL A 887 -14.22 6.48 44.30
N GLU A 888 -13.15 7.24 44.11
CA GLU A 888 -12.24 7.60 45.19
C GLU A 888 -12.84 8.73 46.03
N HIS A 889 -12.76 8.62 47.36
CA HIS A 889 -13.05 9.72 48.28
C HIS A 889 -11.74 10.17 48.92
N ALA A 890 -11.53 11.49 49.05
CA ALA A 890 -10.32 11.97 49.69
C ALA A 890 -10.34 11.72 51.21
N PRO A 891 -9.19 11.64 51.88
CA PRO A 891 -9.12 11.52 53.33
C PRO A 891 -9.90 12.62 54.08
N ALA A 892 -10.31 12.35 55.32
CA ALA A 892 -11.00 13.31 56.17
C ALA A 892 -10.14 14.54 56.56
N ASP A 893 -8.82 14.44 56.47
CA ASP A 893 -7.85 15.52 56.69
C ASP A 893 -7.37 16.20 55.39
N PHE A 894 -7.93 15.81 54.25
CA PHE A 894 -7.63 16.42 52.96
C PHE A 894 -8.07 17.89 52.93
N ARG A 895 -7.20 18.78 52.45
CA ARG A 895 -7.46 20.23 52.38
C ARG A 895 -7.74 20.65 50.96
N ASP A 896 -8.68 21.56 50.78
CA ASP A 896 -8.97 22.16 49.48
C ASP A 896 -7.69 22.79 48.87
N VAL A 897 -7.54 22.63 47.55
CA VAL A 897 -6.37 22.99 46.76
C VAL A 897 -6.50 24.44 46.30
N ASP A 898 -5.85 25.35 47.01
CA ASP A 898 -5.84 26.79 46.72
C ASP A 898 -4.94 27.16 45.50
N ASN A 899 -5.28 26.63 44.32
CA ASN A 899 -4.51 26.83 43.09
C ASN A 899 -4.83 28.17 42.38
N TRP A 900 -4.00 28.53 41.39
CA TRP A 900 -4.15 29.80 40.69
C TRP A 900 -5.43 29.90 39.84
N TRP A 901 -6.01 28.79 39.36
CA TRP A 901 -7.28 28.81 38.62
C TRP A 901 -8.43 29.25 39.51
N GLN A 902 -8.50 28.70 40.72
CA GLN A 902 -9.51 29.05 41.73
C GLN A 902 -9.37 30.52 42.15
N LYS A 903 -8.13 30.99 42.34
CA LYS A 903 -7.82 32.41 42.56
C LYS A 903 -8.24 33.29 41.37
N PHE A 904 -7.97 32.86 40.14
CA PHE A 904 -8.32 33.57 38.92
C PHE A 904 -9.84 33.69 38.77
N TRP A 905 -10.59 32.59 38.87
CA TRP A 905 -12.06 32.56 38.82
C TRP A 905 -12.70 33.45 39.89
N THR A 906 -12.22 33.38 41.13
CA THR A 906 -12.65 34.27 42.23
C THR A 906 -12.33 35.74 41.94
N THR A 907 -11.19 36.01 41.28
CA THR A 907 -10.77 37.37 40.90
C THR A 907 -11.62 37.94 39.77
N ILE A 908 -12.01 37.12 38.78
CA ILE A 908 -12.92 37.55 37.69
C ILE A 908 -14.41 37.45 38.06
N GLY A 909 -14.74 36.99 39.26
CA GLY A 909 -16.12 36.95 39.78
C GLY A 909 -16.97 35.79 39.25
N VAL A 910 -16.36 34.71 38.75
CA VAL A 910 -17.09 33.50 38.31
C VAL A 910 -17.76 32.80 39.49
N ASP A 911 -17.13 32.81 40.67
CA ASP A 911 -17.72 32.42 41.95
C ASP A 911 -19.06 33.14 42.21
N LYS A 912 -19.10 34.45 41.97
CA LYS A 912 -20.28 35.30 42.15
C LYS A 912 -21.31 35.09 41.03
N LEU A 913 -20.86 34.78 39.81
CA LEU A 913 -21.74 34.48 38.69
C LEU A 913 -22.46 33.13 38.91
N LEU A 914 -21.73 32.10 39.34
CA LEU A 914 -22.29 30.79 39.69
C LEU A 914 -23.21 30.90 40.92
N ALA A 915 -22.82 31.68 41.94
CA ALA A 915 -23.69 31.96 43.09
C ALA A 915 -24.95 32.77 42.71
N LEU A 916 -24.89 33.61 41.67
CA LEU A 916 -26.07 34.29 41.11
C LEU A 916 -26.99 33.30 40.39
N VAL A 917 -26.44 32.42 39.54
CA VAL A 917 -27.20 31.36 38.86
C VAL A 917 -27.83 30.39 39.88
N ALA A 918 -27.13 30.05 40.95
CA ALA A 918 -27.64 29.20 42.03
C ALA A 918 -28.58 29.92 43.03
N ALA A 919 -28.78 31.23 42.90
CA ALA A 919 -29.67 32.03 43.77
C ALA A 919 -30.93 32.56 43.06
N ASP A 920 -30.98 32.50 41.72
CA ASP A 920 -32.18 32.76 40.90
C ASP A 920 -32.95 31.46 40.56
N ILE A 921 -32.66 30.36 41.28
CA ILE A 921 -33.24 29.02 41.16
C ILE A 921 -33.70 28.56 42.55
#